data_AF-A0A2W5DGK5-F1
#
_entry.id   AF-A0A2W5DGK5-F1
#
_cell.length_a   1.000
_cell.length_b   1.000
_cell.length_c   1.000
_cell.angle_alpha   90.00
_cell.angle_beta   90.00
_cell.angle_gamma   90.00
#
_symmetry.space_group_name_H-M   'P 1'
#
loop_
_entity.id
_entity.type
_entity.pdbx_description
1 polymer ?
#
loop_
_entity_poly.entity_id
_entity_poly.type
_entity_poly.pdbx_seq_one_letter_code
_entity_poly.pdbx_strand_id
1 'polypeptide(L)'
;MRRTRQRQAGWASKSSSAMPEDARAYATPAGVRRHHQPVIRRLKEECHLLRSTVAGAGRTWLLGSIEVRGIARNVPWASRFGFPGPTARACFEVPRMTVQLGYAVQLNSRKQMTPEPGSIPIAKATVGSALPPINDAALAAMVAPYSAQGAKSNVQQYRGPAWVNDQGLACIVMLAPDDRLVRRVRQERSCVFIGWRWNDEPSAFFSLTLGVTGNTPRPHARWMRPSEDPVVKALRREGRFLITVTTALGATTGWMDAAFDRDTQTHGRGVPALDRMWGFPTPGISYSNIHERFDPERREPYNSEGADEISLWAEPESEFWSTMRHSGPWAGDLTVQDRARAAWGAKALQLRERAAGMVQVMKERQTLDGREPLVDERGEWIQKDAFRDRLRVLAERAPSVGAWLVAVAGPAPDAKAAYDAAYRVLNTPYDLFCMLDKLLELLHDIGDEALIHAMQANYEAALLDARITDSGAKRPWLANSPEGYGLLLRADGFNLEAPLEDIENTWASASEADSLIELGIRVGPNDFVVPFEQVCAAFESLALEGSPEDAMDRARELLQEAQEARQWSIPWGARVEVTLGPFVAVRIFEQAGEFSCHFLDVNDRYFLVSVGLQRRPPRAVSTRLVRRRADDGALLWNEDAEASLALVAAAIVRDFVVVEQRESVFTSRPMRRRIRGRDLRTVIYLPRVRYDRLDMAAVRSADTAEDAAAVRARHPVGHHLRRAGNASAAQRFLAQRYGINVPEGFTFVRPHERGGVPEEERIRVYRSRSASRMIFQELATAPTGTRPAWFDFEKDCAHLLAARGMRVIHQAAQRDGDGGVDLYAVDAAGVCWVVQCKCWSPHRPVGPDVVRELVGAIASADRGKGTQSRGMIITTSRLTDGALAEASAQGFEVIQGEDLSALSR
;
A
#
# COMPACT_ATOMS: atom_id res chain seq x y z
N MET A 1 -40.06 -54.27 -9.40
CA MET A 1 -40.25 -54.91 -10.72
C MET A 1 -41.23 -54.10 -11.56
N ARG A 2 -40.96 -53.99 -12.87
CA ARG A 2 -41.81 -53.50 -13.99
C ARG A 2 -43.21 -52.94 -13.69
N ARG A 3 -43.47 -51.71 -14.14
CA ARG A 3 -44.42 -51.45 -15.24
C ARG A 3 -44.13 -50.14 -15.96
N THR A 4 -43.70 -50.26 -17.21
CA THR A 4 -43.59 -49.19 -18.22
C THR A 4 -44.90 -49.06 -19.01
N ARG A 5 -45.20 -47.86 -19.53
CA ARG A 5 -46.04 -47.68 -20.73
C ARG A 5 -45.54 -46.49 -21.56
N GLN A 6 -45.47 -46.69 -22.88
CA GLN A 6 -45.02 -45.73 -23.89
C GLN A 6 -46.21 -45.07 -24.60
N ARG A 7 -45.95 -43.98 -25.33
CA ARG A 7 -46.43 -43.64 -26.70
C ARG A 7 -45.48 -42.56 -27.26
N GLN A 8 -44.73 -42.82 -28.35
CA GLN A 8 -45.07 -42.62 -29.79
C GLN A 8 -45.25 -41.13 -30.17
N ALA A 9 -44.74 -40.57 -31.28
CA ALA A 9 -43.92 -41.04 -32.44
C ALA A 9 -43.06 -39.84 -32.96
N GLY A 10 -42.22 -39.85 -34.03
CA GLY A 10 -41.76 -40.80 -35.07
C GLY A 10 -40.34 -40.37 -35.56
N TRP A 11 -39.52 -41.17 -36.28
CA TRP A 11 -39.50 -41.37 -37.76
C TRP A 11 -39.48 -40.04 -38.58
N ALA A 12 -38.64 -39.78 -39.59
CA ALA A 12 -37.57 -40.52 -40.30
C ALA A 12 -36.82 -39.54 -41.28
N SER A 13 -35.66 -39.75 -41.93
CA SER A 13 -34.48 -40.62 -41.72
C SER A 13 -33.37 -40.41 -42.81
N LYS A 14 -32.07 -40.47 -42.44
CA LYS A 14 -30.89 -40.89 -43.27
C LYS A 14 -30.41 -39.92 -44.40
N SER A 15 -29.20 -40.01 -44.99
CA SER A 15 -28.19 -41.12 -45.08
C SER A 15 -26.74 -40.56 -45.19
N SER A 16 -25.75 -41.11 -44.46
CA SER A 16 -24.67 -42.07 -44.92
C SER A 16 -23.48 -41.39 -45.65
N SER A 17 -22.24 -41.89 -45.72
CA SER A 17 -21.58 -43.20 -45.47
C SER A 17 -20.04 -42.94 -45.50
N ALA A 18 -19.07 -43.79 -45.10
CA ALA A 18 -19.02 -45.09 -44.41
C ALA A 18 -17.58 -45.35 -43.87
N MET A 19 -17.44 -46.28 -42.93
CA MET A 19 -16.23 -47.10 -42.64
C MET A 19 -16.47 -48.52 -43.23
N PRO A 20 -15.49 -49.45 -43.40
CA PRO A 20 -14.43 -49.88 -42.46
C PRO A 20 -13.05 -50.13 -43.17
N GLU A 21 -12.04 -50.92 -42.77
CA GLU A 21 -12.03 -52.21 -42.04
C GLU A 21 -10.61 -52.68 -41.58
N ASP A 22 -10.60 -53.57 -40.58
CA ASP A 22 -9.65 -54.65 -40.26
C ASP A 22 -8.19 -54.44 -39.77
N ALA A 23 -7.73 -55.49 -39.07
CA ALA A 23 -6.50 -55.55 -38.27
C ALA A 23 -5.77 -56.90 -38.43
N ARG A 24 -4.42 -56.90 -38.36
CA ARG A 24 -3.55 -57.96 -37.77
C ARG A 24 -2.05 -57.74 -38.00
N ALA A 25 -1.26 -58.43 -37.17
CA ALA A 25 0.15 -58.85 -37.32
C ALA A 25 1.28 -58.02 -36.65
N TYR A 26 2.36 -58.75 -36.33
CA TYR A 26 3.38 -58.47 -35.32
C TYR A 26 4.72 -57.91 -35.88
N ALA A 27 5.38 -57.07 -35.06
CA ALA A 27 6.84 -57.01 -34.76
C ALA A 27 7.93 -56.78 -35.86
N THR A 28 8.57 -55.59 -35.81
CA THR A 28 10.03 -55.28 -36.00
C THR A 28 10.74 -55.62 -37.35
N PRO A 29 11.95 -55.09 -37.69
CA PRO A 29 12.73 -53.91 -37.23
C PRO A 29 13.37 -53.04 -38.37
N ALA A 30 14.11 -51.97 -37.98
CA ALA A 30 15.36 -51.44 -38.58
C ALA A 30 15.39 -50.57 -39.89
N GLY A 31 16.30 -49.56 -39.87
CA GLY A 31 16.74 -48.69 -40.99
C GLY A 31 16.08 -47.30 -41.02
N VAL A 32 16.74 -46.14 -41.25
CA VAL A 32 18.11 -45.75 -41.69
C VAL A 32 18.45 -44.38 -41.03
N ARG A 33 19.42 -44.26 -40.11
CA ARG A 33 20.84 -43.79 -40.24
C ARG A 33 21.14 -42.34 -40.74
N ARG A 34 21.79 -41.57 -39.84
CA ARG A 34 22.85 -40.51 -40.03
C ARG A 34 22.41 -39.19 -40.72
N HIS A 35 22.95 -38.00 -40.37
CA HIS A 35 24.24 -37.64 -39.77
C HIS A 35 24.19 -36.57 -38.65
N HIS A 36 25.01 -36.76 -37.61
CA HIS A 36 25.59 -35.69 -36.78
C HIS A 36 27.09 -35.62 -37.06
N GLN A 37 27.63 -34.46 -37.46
CA GLN A 37 29.05 -34.04 -37.34
C GLN A 37 29.22 -32.66 -38.02
N PRO A 38 28.96 -31.54 -37.30
CA PRO A 38 30.08 -30.60 -37.12
C PRO A 38 30.17 -29.87 -35.75
N VAL A 39 29.13 -29.89 -34.90
CA VAL A 39 29.04 -28.98 -33.73
C VAL A 39 30.05 -29.28 -32.60
N ILE A 40 30.45 -30.54 -32.41
CA ILE A 40 31.30 -30.96 -31.28
C ILE A 40 32.79 -30.55 -31.44
N ARG A 41 33.22 -30.09 -32.64
CA ARG A 41 34.62 -29.68 -32.85
C ARG A 41 34.90 -28.25 -32.38
N ARG A 42 33.94 -27.33 -32.48
CA ARG A 42 34.11 -25.90 -32.12
C ARG A 42 34.27 -25.69 -30.60
N LEU A 43 33.49 -26.42 -29.80
CA LEU A 43 33.53 -26.38 -28.32
C LEU A 43 34.82 -26.94 -27.69
N LYS A 44 35.74 -27.52 -28.47
CA LYS A 44 37.07 -27.96 -27.98
C LYS A 44 38.21 -26.99 -28.28
N GLU A 45 38.01 -26.02 -29.16
CA GLU A 45 39.04 -25.03 -29.52
C GLU A 45 38.95 -23.78 -28.61
N GLU A 46 37.75 -23.32 -28.25
CA GLU A 46 37.55 -22.15 -27.37
C GLU A 46 38.07 -22.39 -25.93
N CYS A 47 37.95 -23.61 -25.41
CA CYS A 47 38.48 -23.99 -24.09
C CYS A 47 40.02 -23.95 -24.01
N HIS A 48 40.73 -23.83 -25.13
CA HIS A 48 42.20 -23.75 -25.13
C HIS A 48 42.75 -22.31 -25.18
N LEU A 49 41.96 -21.33 -25.66
CA LEU A 49 42.37 -19.91 -25.67
C LEU A 49 42.27 -19.25 -24.28
N LEU A 50 41.33 -19.65 -23.43
CA LEU A 50 41.12 -19.07 -22.10
C LEU A 50 42.22 -19.40 -21.06
N ARG A 51 43.30 -20.10 -21.45
CA ARG A 51 44.44 -20.42 -20.57
C ARG A 51 45.72 -19.63 -20.87
N SER A 52 45.76 -18.79 -21.90
CA SER A 52 46.97 -18.02 -22.25
C SER A 52 46.94 -16.54 -21.84
N THR A 53 45.80 -15.98 -21.44
CA THR A 53 45.63 -14.53 -21.18
C THR A 53 45.88 -14.08 -19.73
N VAL A 54 46.43 -14.95 -18.86
CA VAL A 54 46.69 -14.65 -17.43
C VAL A 54 48.21 -14.50 -17.15
N ALA A 55 49.02 -14.27 -18.18
CA ALA A 55 50.46 -14.07 -18.06
C ALA A 55 50.90 -12.74 -18.70
N GLY A 56 50.88 -11.64 -17.92
CA GLY A 56 51.61 -10.42 -18.30
C GLY A 56 50.92 -9.07 -18.03
N ALA A 57 50.71 -8.70 -16.76
CA ALA A 57 50.59 -7.29 -16.36
C ALA A 57 50.86 -7.15 -14.85
N GLY A 58 52.13 -7.03 -14.45
CA GLY A 58 52.49 -6.73 -13.07
C GLY A 58 52.60 -5.22 -12.84
N ARG A 59 51.89 -4.68 -11.84
CA ARG A 59 52.32 -3.53 -11.03
C ARG A 59 51.54 -3.45 -9.71
N THR A 60 52.27 -3.12 -8.66
CA THR A 60 51.89 -3.27 -7.25
C THR A 60 51.19 -2.02 -6.71
N TRP A 61 50.11 -2.19 -5.94
CA TRP A 61 49.72 -1.23 -4.89
C TRP A 61 49.28 -2.01 -3.65
N LEU A 62 49.75 -1.59 -2.48
CA LEU A 62 49.55 -2.30 -1.22
C LEU A 62 48.13 -2.08 -0.67
N LEU A 63 47.51 -3.16 -0.21
CA LEU A 63 46.38 -3.12 0.73
C LEU A 63 46.65 -4.12 1.87
N GLY A 64 46.31 -3.69 3.09
CA GLY A 64 46.69 -4.38 4.33
C GLY A 64 46.05 -5.75 4.51
N SER A 65 46.81 -6.66 5.10
CA SER A 65 46.42 -8.04 5.39
C SER A 65 45.41 -8.17 6.55
N ILE A 66 44.41 -9.04 6.40
CA ILE A 66 43.76 -9.74 7.50
C ILE A 66 43.86 -11.24 7.21
N GLU A 67 44.51 -12.00 8.10
CA GLU A 67 44.67 -13.46 7.99
C GLU A 67 43.33 -14.18 8.17
N VAL A 68 43.07 -15.21 7.34
CA VAL A 68 42.08 -16.25 7.64
C VAL A 68 42.81 -17.57 7.85
N ARG A 69 42.95 -18.00 9.11
CA ARG A 69 43.38 -19.37 9.45
C ARG A 69 42.15 -20.27 9.54
N GLY A 70 42.05 -21.24 8.64
CA GLY A 70 40.94 -22.20 8.63
C GLY A 70 41.18 -23.41 9.53
N ILE A 71 40.20 -24.33 9.54
CA ILE A 71 40.35 -25.77 9.75
C ILE A 71 39.15 -26.44 9.07
N ALA A 72 39.38 -27.56 8.39
CA ALA A 72 38.35 -28.45 7.84
C ALA A 72 38.58 -29.87 8.35
N ARG A 73 37.52 -30.68 8.53
CA ARG A 73 37.53 -32.16 8.41
C ARG A 73 36.17 -32.85 8.61
N ASN A 74 35.98 -33.93 7.83
CA ASN A 74 35.13 -35.13 8.04
C ASN A 74 33.59 -35.03 7.88
N VAL A 75 32.79 -36.00 7.37
CA VAL A 75 32.94 -37.22 6.47
C VAL A 75 31.55 -37.95 6.40
N PRO A 76 31.15 -38.83 5.42
CA PRO A 76 31.56 -39.08 4.02
C PRO A 76 30.40 -39.25 2.97
N TRP A 77 30.75 -39.45 1.69
CA TRP A 77 30.16 -40.28 0.58
C TRP A 77 28.64 -40.46 0.28
N ALA A 78 28.36 -40.67 -1.02
CA ALA A 78 27.03 -40.84 -1.63
C ALA A 78 26.83 -42.25 -2.24
N SER A 79 25.57 -42.67 -2.44
CA SER A 79 25.03 -43.16 -3.73
C SER A 79 23.67 -43.88 -3.61
N ARG A 80 22.69 -43.48 -4.44
CA ARG A 80 22.02 -44.35 -5.45
C ARG A 80 20.92 -43.61 -6.22
N PHE A 81 21.12 -43.51 -7.54
CA PHE A 81 20.17 -43.16 -8.61
C PHE A 81 19.54 -41.75 -8.70
N GLY A 82 20.05 -40.98 -9.66
CA GLY A 82 19.20 -40.43 -10.73
C GLY A 82 18.78 -38.95 -10.66
N PHE A 83 19.29 -38.15 -11.60
CA PHE A 83 18.95 -36.74 -11.89
C PHE A 83 19.39 -35.66 -10.87
N PRO A 84 20.28 -34.74 -11.29
CA PRO A 84 20.33 -33.38 -10.80
C PRO A 84 19.66 -32.44 -11.83
N GLY A 85 18.41 -32.07 -11.59
CA GLY A 85 17.85 -30.85 -12.16
C GLY A 85 18.31 -29.65 -11.31
N PRO A 86 18.58 -28.46 -11.89
CA PRO A 86 18.91 -27.28 -11.11
C PRO A 86 17.64 -26.68 -10.49
N THR A 87 17.22 -27.19 -9.33
CA THR A 87 16.29 -26.50 -8.43
C THR A 87 16.98 -25.32 -7.73
N ALA A 88 17.40 -24.33 -8.51
CA ALA A 88 17.82 -23.04 -8.02
C ALA A 88 16.61 -22.10 -7.95
N ARG A 89 15.95 -22.04 -6.78
CA ARG A 89 15.17 -20.84 -6.41
C ARG A 89 16.16 -19.71 -6.18
N ALA A 90 16.54 -19.03 -7.26
CA ALA A 90 17.46 -17.90 -7.19
C ALA A 90 16.71 -16.68 -6.66
N CYS A 91 16.79 -16.46 -5.35
CA CYS A 91 16.53 -15.16 -4.75
C CYS A 91 17.65 -14.20 -5.17
N PHE A 92 17.51 -13.62 -6.36
CA PHE A 92 18.47 -12.66 -6.89
C PHE A 92 18.50 -11.37 -6.05
N GLU A 93 19.72 -10.86 -5.87
CA GLU A 93 20.00 -9.55 -5.29
C GLU A 93 19.86 -8.48 -6.38
N VAL A 94 18.90 -7.58 -6.20
CA VAL A 94 18.85 -6.30 -6.90
C VAL A 94 19.74 -5.32 -6.12
N PRO A 95 20.79 -4.73 -6.71
CA PRO A 95 21.57 -3.67 -6.07
C PRO A 95 20.72 -2.41 -5.87
N ARG A 96 21.01 -1.67 -4.81
CA ARG A 96 20.08 -0.71 -4.21
C ARG A 96 20.46 0.71 -4.57
N MET A 97 19.59 1.39 -5.29
CA MET A 97 19.69 2.84 -5.47
C MET A 97 18.35 3.51 -5.21
N THR A 98 18.34 4.44 -4.26
CA THR A 98 17.18 5.32 -4.01
C THR A 98 17.50 6.70 -4.55
N VAL A 99 16.71 7.18 -5.50
CA VAL A 99 16.69 8.58 -5.93
C VAL A 99 15.26 9.07 -5.69
N GLN A 100 15.09 9.91 -4.67
CA GLN A 100 13.82 10.52 -4.30
C GLN A 100 13.99 12.03 -4.32
N LEU A 101 13.08 12.72 -5.02
CA LEU A 101 13.01 14.17 -5.09
C LEU A 101 11.65 14.63 -4.56
N GLY A 102 11.66 15.54 -3.59
CA GLY A 102 10.44 16.05 -2.97
C GLY A 102 9.65 16.94 -3.94
N TYR A 103 8.55 16.41 -4.49
CA TYR A 103 7.63 17.17 -5.33
C TYR A 103 6.62 17.93 -4.48
N ALA A 104 6.92 19.22 -4.21
CA ALA A 104 5.94 20.17 -3.68
C ALA A 104 4.79 20.33 -4.69
N VAL A 105 3.55 20.23 -4.21
CA VAL A 105 2.36 20.26 -5.07
C VAL A 105 1.98 21.72 -5.37
N GLN A 106 2.53 22.29 -6.44
CA GLN A 106 1.95 23.49 -7.06
C GLN A 106 0.84 23.11 -8.04
N LEU A 107 -0.38 23.47 -7.68
CA LEU A 107 -1.54 23.45 -8.56
C LEU A 107 -1.38 24.55 -9.61
N ASN A 108 -1.01 24.18 -10.84
CA ASN A 108 -0.86 25.13 -11.96
C ASN A 108 -2.17 25.88 -12.23
N SER A 109 -2.25 27.11 -11.73
CA SER A 109 -3.29 28.08 -12.07
C SER A 109 -3.02 28.69 -13.45
N ARG A 110 -3.14 27.89 -14.51
CA ARG A 110 -3.21 28.44 -15.88
C ARG A 110 -4.35 29.45 -15.93
N LYS A 111 -4.10 30.62 -16.55
CA LYS A 111 -5.07 31.74 -16.60
C LYS A 111 -6.39 31.25 -17.19
N GLN A 112 -7.47 31.32 -16.41
CA GLN A 112 -8.81 31.08 -16.93
C GLN A 112 -9.15 32.20 -17.92
N MET A 113 -9.04 31.92 -19.21
CA MET A 113 -9.43 32.87 -20.25
C MET A 113 -10.96 32.93 -20.35
N THR A 114 -11.54 33.99 -19.78
CA THR A 114 -12.90 34.40 -20.10
C THR A 114 -12.91 35.00 -21.51
N PRO A 115 -13.65 34.45 -22.48
CA PRO A 115 -13.72 34.99 -23.83
C PRO A 115 -14.36 36.38 -23.84
N GLU A 116 -13.81 37.31 -24.61
CA GLU A 116 -14.35 38.68 -24.69
C GLU A 116 -15.82 38.68 -25.16
N PRO A 117 -16.68 39.56 -24.62
CA PRO A 117 -18.10 39.64 -25.00
C PRO A 117 -18.30 39.89 -26.49
N GLY A 118 -18.67 38.84 -27.24
CA GLY A 118 -18.86 38.87 -28.70
C GLY A 118 -17.94 37.92 -29.48
N SER A 119 -16.92 37.36 -28.85
CA SER A 119 -15.93 36.46 -29.49
C SER A 119 -16.37 35.00 -29.63
N ILE A 120 -17.44 34.58 -28.94
CA ILE A 120 -17.85 33.18 -28.83
C ILE A 120 -18.56 32.71 -30.12
N PRO A 121 -18.11 31.63 -30.80
CA PRO A 121 -18.77 31.11 -31.99
C PRO A 121 -20.09 30.42 -31.65
N ILE A 122 -21.13 30.80 -32.39
CA ILE A 122 -22.49 30.28 -32.24
C ILE A 122 -22.90 29.64 -33.56
N ALA A 123 -23.37 28.40 -33.50
CA ALA A 123 -24.01 27.72 -34.62
C ALA A 123 -25.52 27.63 -34.41
N LYS A 124 -26.29 27.85 -35.47
CA LYS A 124 -27.74 27.65 -35.48
C LYS A 124 -28.05 26.34 -36.20
N ALA A 125 -28.88 25.50 -35.60
CA ALA A 125 -29.34 24.26 -36.20
C ALA A 125 -30.85 24.30 -36.47
N THR A 126 -31.28 23.75 -37.59
CA THR A 126 -32.70 23.66 -38.00
C THR A 126 -33.03 22.30 -38.60
N VAL A 127 -34.29 21.87 -38.45
CA VAL A 127 -34.76 20.61 -39.07
C VAL A 127 -34.84 20.80 -40.59
N GLY A 128 -33.87 20.26 -41.32
CA GLY A 128 -33.81 20.29 -42.77
C GLY A 128 -34.87 19.39 -43.41
N SER A 129 -35.67 19.92 -44.34
CA SER A 129 -36.77 19.20 -45.01
C SER A 129 -36.34 18.12 -46.01
N ALA A 130 -35.04 18.04 -46.32
CA ALA A 130 -34.47 17.13 -47.31
C ALA A 130 -33.42 16.15 -46.74
N LEU A 131 -33.27 16.10 -45.40
CA LEU A 131 -32.32 15.19 -44.76
C LEU A 131 -32.93 13.79 -44.63
N PRO A 132 -32.15 12.70 -44.86
CA PRO A 132 -32.65 11.34 -44.74
C PRO A 132 -33.03 11.02 -43.28
N PRO A 133 -34.04 10.15 -43.04
CA PRO A 133 -34.37 9.71 -41.70
C PRO A 133 -33.19 8.95 -41.07
N ILE A 134 -32.99 9.13 -39.77
CA ILE A 134 -32.01 8.33 -39.03
C ILE A 134 -32.55 6.91 -38.89
N ASN A 135 -31.70 5.91 -39.11
CA ASN A 135 -32.03 4.52 -38.77
C ASN A 135 -31.91 4.34 -37.25
N ASP A 136 -33.05 4.23 -36.55
CA ASP A 136 -33.12 4.13 -35.10
C ASP A 136 -32.33 2.94 -34.53
N ALA A 137 -32.27 1.81 -35.24
CA ALA A 137 -31.49 0.64 -34.81
C ALA A 137 -29.99 0.89 -34.91
N ALA A 138 -29.53 1.57 -35.97
CA ALA A 138 -28.14 1.98 -36.11
C ALA A 138 -27.76 3.07 -35.08
N LEU A 139 -28.66 4.02 -34.81
CA LEU A 139 -28.46 5.03 -33.77
C LEU A 139 -28.38 4.40 -32.37
N ALA A 140 -29.28 3.48 -32.04
CA ALA A 140 -29.25 2.74 -30.77
C ALA A 140 -27.92 1.98 -30.61
N ALA A 141 -27.43 1.32 -31.66
CA ALA A 141 -26.14 0.64 -31.65
C ALA A 141 -24.95 1.61 -31.43
N MET A 142 -24.96 2.79 -32.05
CA MET A 142 -23.95 3.83 -31.84
C MET A 142 -23.98 4.43 -30.42
N VAL A 143 -25.17 4.59 -29.84
CA VAL A 143 -25.36 5.24 -28.53
C VAL A 143 -25.16 4.27 -27.36
N ALA A 144 -25.34 2.95 -27.57
CA ALA A 144 -25.24 1.94 -26.52
C ALA A 144 -24.00 2.04 -25.60
N PRO A 145 -22.75 2.28 -26.09
CA PRO A 145 -21.57 2.43 -25.24
C PRO A 145 -21.62 3.63 -24.28
N TYR A 146 -22.45 4.63 -24.59
CA TYR A 146 -22.60 5.88 -23.83
C TYR A 146 -23.92 5.94 -23.04
N SER A 147 -24.74 4.88 -23.08
CA SER A 147 -25.98 4.77 -22.32
C SER A 147 -25.73 4.59 -20.82
N ALA A 148 -26.70 4.90 -19.96
CA ALA A 148 -26.55 4.75 -18.50
C ALA A 148 -26.30 3.30 -18.01
N GLN A 149 -26.42 2.29 -18.88
CA GLN A 149 -26.05 0.90 -18.60
C GLN A 149 -24.66 0.51 -19.14
N GLY A 150 -24.03 1.35 -19.97
CA GLY A 150 -22.71 1.11 -20.59
C GLY A 150 -21.63 2.15 -20.24
N ALA A 151 -22.01 3.39 -19.92
CA ALA A 151 -21.09 4.46 -19.57
C ALA A 151 -20.53 4.28 -18.14
N LYS A 152 -19.21 4.40 -17.97
CA LYS A 152 -18.55 4.34 -16.64
C LYS A 152 -18.60 5.68 -15.90
N SER A 153 -19.24 6.70 -16.47
CA SER A 153 -19.21 8.09 -16.00
C SER A 153 -20.30 8.92 -16.70
N ASN A 154 -20.90 9.89 -16.00
CA ASN A 154 -21.84 10.84 -16.59
C ASN A 154 -21.18 11.76 -17.61
N VAL A 155 -19.90 12.08 -17.42
CA VAL A 155 -19.13 12.97 -18.30
C VAL A 155 -18.74 12.28 -19.62
N GLN A 156 -18.57 10.95 -19.63
CA GLN A 156 -18.24 10.22 -20.85
C GLN A 156 -19.29 10.36 -21.96
N GLN A 157 -20.55 10.68 -21.62
CA GLN A 157 -21.59 10.97 -22.62
C GLN A 157 -21.24 12.16 -23.53
N TYR A 158 -20.36 13.07 -23.07
CA TYR A 158 -19.91 14.22 -23.86
C TYR A 158 -19.02 13.83 -25.04
N ARG A 159 -18.42 12.62 -25.07
CA ARG A 159 -17.58 12.22 -26.21
C ARG A 159 -18.40 11.99 -27.49
N GLY A 160 -19.58 11.41 -27.34
CA GLY A 160 -20.60 11.15 -28.38
C GLY A 160 -20.13 10.35 -29.62
N PRO A 161 -21.04 9.65 -30.31
CA PRO A 161 -20.76 9.19 -31.66
C PRO A 161 -20.56 10.38 -32.61
N ALA A 162 -19.48 10.38 -33.39
CA ALA A 162 -19.25 11.38 -34.42
C ALA A 162 -18.31 10.86 -35.51
N TRP A 163 -18.47 11.36 -36.73
CA TRP A 163 -17.65 11.00 -37.90
C TRP A 163 -17.67 12.12 -38.94
N VAL A 164 -16.86 11.99 -40.00
CA VAL A 164 -16.94 12.82 -41.20
C VAL A 164 -17.60 11.98 -42.31
N ASN A 165 -18.59 12.53 -43.00
CA ASN A 165 -19.30 11.83 -44.07
C ASN A 165 -18.58 11.97 -45.44
N ASP A 166 -19.10 11.28 -46.47
CA ASP A 166 -18.53 11.27 -47.82
C ASP A 166 -18.51 12.67 -48.50
N GLN A 167 -19.28 13.62 -47.98
CA GLN A 167 -19.31 15.03 -48.43
C GLN A 167 -18.31 15.92 -47.67
N GLY A 168 -17.52 15.34 -46.75
CA GLY A 168 -16.57 16.07 -45.91
C GLY A 168 -17.20 16.83 -44.73
N LEU A 169 -18.51 16.66 -44.47
CA LEU A 169 -19.21 17.30 -43.35
C LEU A 169 -19.07 16.47 -42.07
N ALA A 170 -18.91 17.16 -40.94
CA ALA A 170 -19.01 16.55 -39.63
C ALA A 170 -20.45 16.07 -39.36
N CYS A 171 -20.60 14.85 -38.86
CA CYS A 171 -21.84 14.27 -38.35
C CYS A 171 -21.69 14.02 -36.86
N ILE A 172 -22.54 14.65 -36.04
CA ILE A 172 -22.43 14.65 -34.57
C ILE A 172 -23.72 14.09 -33.94
N VAL A 173 -23.57 13.12 -33.04
CA VAL A 173 -24.65 12.60 -32.20
C VAL A 173 -24.44 13.13 -30.78
N MET A 174 -25.22 14.13 -30.40
CA MET A 174 -25.20 14.69 -29.06
C MET A 174 -26.17 13.92 -28.15
N LEU A 175 -25.70 13.56 -26.96
CA LEU A 175 -26.48 12.80 -26.00
C LEU A 175 -27.23 13.74 -25.06
N ALA A 176 -28.55 13.59 -25.03
CA ALA A 176 -29.43 14.29 -24.10
C ALA A 176 -29.63 13.45 -22.83
N PRO A 177 -29.62 14.08 -21.64
CA PRO A 177 -29.83 13.38 -20.38
C PRO A 177 -31.28 12.91 -20.20
N ASP A 178 -32.25 13.56 -20.87
CA ASP A 178 -33.65 13.19 -20.81
C ASP A 178 -34.42 13.44 -22.12
N ASP A 179 -35.60 12.82 -22.19
CA ASP A 179 -36.56 12.96 -23.28
C ASP A 179 -37.16 14.36 -23.41
N ARG A 180 -37.16 15.16 -22.33
CA ARG A 180 -37.78 16.49 -22.31
C ARG A 180 -36.98 17.45 -23.18
N LEU A 181 -35.66 17.33 -23.17
CA LEU A 181 -34.77 18.10 -24.03
C LEU A 181 -35.00 17.80 -25.51
N VAL A 182 -35.06 16.52 -25.90
CA VAL A 182 -35.34 16.10 -27.29
C VAL A 182 -36.72 16.58 -27.73
N ARG A 183 -37.74 16.47 -26.87
CA ARG A 183 -39.09 16.99 -27.16
C ARG A 183 -39.11 18.51 -27.37
N ARG A 184 -38.35 19.27 -26.57
CA ARG A 184 -38.25 20.73 -26.71
C ARG A 184 -37.61 21.12 -28.05
N VAL A 185 -36.46 20.53 -28.41
CA VAL A 185 -35.80 20.80 -29.71
C VAL A 185 -36.70 20.42 -30.89
N ARG A 186 -37.44 19.29 -30.80
CA ARG A 186 -38.45 18.90 -31.80
C ARG A 186 -39.59 19.94 -31.92
N GLN A 187 -40.08 20.49 -30.80
CA GLN A 187 -41.13 21.52 -30.78
C GLN A 187 -40.66 22.86 -31.37
N GLU A 188 -39.47 23.32 -30.99
CA GLU A 188 -38.85 24.55 -31.48
C GLU A 188 -38.37 24.44 -32.94
N ARG A 189 -38.29 23.20 -33.48
CA ARG A 189 -37.77 22.83 -34.82
C ARG A 189 -36.38 23.41 -35.15
N SER A 190 -35.69 23.89 -34.13
CA SER A 190 -34.43 24.59 -34.19
C SER A 190 -33.77 24.58 -32.81
N CYS A 191 -32.46 24.77 -32.78
CA CYS A 191 -31.70 24.99 -31.55
C CYS A 191 -30.41 25.74 -31.86
N VAL A 192 -29.66 26.09 -30.81
CA VAL A 192 -28.41 26.85 -30.92
C VAL A 192 -27.30 26.04 -30.25
N PHE A 193 -26.11 26.04 -30.82
CA PHE A 193 -24.92 25.46 -30.22
C PHE A 193 -23.89 26.55 -29.99
N ILE A 194 -23.28 26.53 -28.81
CA ILE A 194 -22.17 27.41 -28.47
C ILE A 194 -20.90 26.57 -28.54
N GLY A 195 -19.95 26.99 -29.39
CA GLY A 195 -18.62 26.38 -29.51
C GLY A 195 -17.62 27.08 -28.58
N TRP A 196 -16.73 26.34 -27.92
CA TRP A 196 -15.62 26.90 -27.16
C TRP A 196 -14.47 25.90 -26.92
N ARG A 197 -13.31 26.42 -26.52
CA ARG A 197 -12.19 25.73 -25.84
C ARG A 197 -12.00 26.43 -24.48
N TRP A 198 -11.53 25.69 -23.47
CA TRP A 198 -11.37 26.22 -22.10
C TRP A 198 -9.94 26.46 -21.68
N ASN A 199 -9.04 25.66 -22.22
CA ASN A 199 -7.62 25.74 -22.03
C ASN A 199 -6.93 25.88 -23.39
N ASP A 200 -5.68 26.25 -23.28
CA ASP A 200 -4.74 26.39 -24.35
C ASP A 200 -4.18 25.01 -24.78
N GLU A 201 -4.00 24.07 -23.84
CA GLU A 201 -3.44 22.69 -23.94
C GLU A 201 -3.34 22.04 -25.35
N PRO A 202 -2.28 21.24 -25.65
CA PRO A 202 -1.96 20.72 -26.99
C PRO A 202 -3.11 20.09 -27.78
N SER A 203 -4.05 19.47 -27.08
CA SER A 203 -5.22 18.78 -27.62
C SER A 203 -6.55 19.35 -27.14
N ALA A 204 -6.53 20.53 -26.49
CA ALA A 204 -7.62 21.23 -25.82
C ALA A 204 -8.97 20.92 -26.46
N PHE A 205 -9.91 20.39 -25.67
CA PHE A 205 -11.13 19.85 -26.23
C PHE A 205 -12.02 20.96 -26.76
N PHE A 206 -12.33 20.88 -28.06
CA PHE A 206 -13.40 21.67 -28.63
C PHE A 206 -14.73 21.12 -28.12
N SER A 207 -15.54 21.99 -27.53
CA SER A 207 -16.84 21.67 -26.96
C SER A 207 -17.95 22.39 -27.69
N LEU A 208 -18.99 21.65 -28.06
CA LEU A 208 -20.29 22.17 -28.43
C LEU A 208 -21.25 21.98 -27.26
N THR A 209 -21.89 23.05 -26.78
CA THR A 209 -22.96 22.96 -25.78
C THR A 209 -24.28 23.43 -26.38
N LEU A 210 -25.34 22.64 -26.16
CA LEU A 210 -26.69 22.94 -26.63
C LEU A 210 -27.36 24.05 -25.80
N GLY A 211 -27.87 25.06 -26.49
CA GLY A 211 -28.81 26.07 -26.03
C GLY A 211 -30.17 25.89 -26.71
N VAL A 212 -31.23 26.15 -25.95
CA VAL A 212 -32.64 26.14 -26.36
C VAL A 212 -33.30 27.40 -25.85
N THR A 213 -34.49 27.77 -26.37
CA THR A 213 -35.18 28.95 -25.82
C THR A 213 -35.74 28.68 -24.42
N GLY A 214 -35.62 29.68 -23.55
CA GLY A 214 -35.83 29.50 -22.10
C GLY A 214 -34.66 28.81 -21.40
N ASN A 215 -34.68 28.86 -20.06
CA ASN A 215 -33.54 28.55 -19.18
C ASN A 215 -32.74 27.29 -19.59
N THR A 216 -31.40 27.42 -19.64
CA THR A 216 -30.50 26.37 -20.16
C THR A 216 -30.70 25.07 -19.37
N PRO A 217 -31.00 23.94 -20.02
CA PRO A 217 -31.26 22.68 -19.33
C PRO A 217 -29.99 22.22 -18.60
N ARG A 218 -30.13 21.95 -17.30
CA ARG A 218 -29.15 21.20 -16.50
C ARG A 218 -29.70 19.78 -16.24
N PRO A 219 -28.87 18.73 -16.35
CA PRO A 219 -27.47 18.77 -16.83
C PRO A 219 -27.42 19.13 -18.33
N HIS A 220 -26.33 19.76 -18.74
CA HIS A 220 -26.20 20.28 -20.10
C HIS A 220 -25.94 19.15 -21.11
N ALA A 221 -26.64 19.14 -22.25
CA ALA A 221 -26.24 18.33 -23.39
C ALA A 221 -25.01 18.98 -24.07
N ARG A 222 -23.93 18.21 -24.19
CA ARG A 222 -22.67 18.65 -24.77
C ARG A 222 -22.06 17.57 -25.66
N TRP A 223 -21.17 18.01 -26.53
CA TRP A 223 -20.29 17.17 -27.33
C TRP A 223 -18.87 17.74 -27.26
N MET A 224 -17.86 16.89 -27.11
CA MET A 224 -16.47 17.26 -26.88
C MET A 224 -15.51 16.31 -27.58
N ARG A 225 -14.54 16.86 -28.32
CA ARG A 225 -13.44 16.10 -28.95
C ARG A 225 -12.12 16.87 -28.92
N PRO A 226 -10.97 16.18 -29.01
CA PRO A 226 -9.67 16.84 -29.13
C PRO A 226 -9.67 17.79 -30.33
N SER A 227 -8.96 18.93 -30.23
CA SER A 227 -8.87 19.88 -31.35
C SER A 227 -8.36 19.28 -32.66
N GLU A 228 -7.55 18.23 -32.57
CA GLU A 228 -6.96 17.52 -33.71
C GLU A 228 -7.85 16.41 -34.31
N ASP A 229 -9.02 16.11 -33.72
CA ASP A 229 -9.97 15.11 -34.22
C ASP A 229 -10.48 15.48 -35.64
N PRO A 230 -10.52 14.53 -36.60
CA PRO A 230 -11.00 14.80 -37.95
C PRO A 230 -12.39 15.45 -38.02
N VAL A 231 -13.29 15.17 -37.06
CA VAL A 231 -14.62 15.78 -36.98
C VAL A 231 -14.51 17.27 -36.62
N VAL A 232 -13.64 17.63 -35.68
CA VAL A 232 -13.41 19.03 -35.28
C VAL A 232 -12.75 19.81 -36.42
N LYS A 233 -11.78 19.19 -37.11
CA LYS A 233 -11.16 19.75 -38.33
C LYS A 233 -12.17 19.98 -39.45
N ALA A 234 -13.08 19.03 -39.71
CA ALA A 234 -14.15 19.19 -40.69
C ALA A 234 -15.13 20.30 -40.30
N LEU A 235 -15.58 20.32 -39.04
CA LEU A 235 -16.45 21.36 -38.50
C LEU A 235 -15.83 22.76 -38.63
N ARG A 236 -14.52 22.90 -38.36
CA ARG A 236 -13.77 24.14 -38.56
C ARG A 236 -13.66 24.54 -40.03
N ARG A 237 -13.29 23.61 -40.91
CA ARG A 237 -13.08 23.87 -42.35
C ARG A 237 -14.37 24.29 -43.06
N GLU A 238 -15.47 23.58 -42.81
CA GLU A 238 -16.73 23.82 -43.51
C GLU A 238 -17.56 24.94 -42.85
N GLY A 239 -17.48 25.05 -41.52
CA GLY A 239 -18.41 25.85 -40.71
C GLY A 239 -19.84 25.29 -40.69
N ARG A 240 -20.07 24.12 -41.30
CA ARG A 240 -21.35 23.42 -41.41
C ARG A 240 -21.20 21.95 -40.98
N PHE A 241 -22.23 21.42 -40.35
CA PHE A 241 -22.26 20.05 -39.83
C PHE A 241 -23.69 19.54 -39.71
N LEU A 242 -23.85 18.21 -39.72
CA LEU A 242 -25.10 17.55 -39.39
C LEU A 242 -25.09 17.17 -37.91
N ILE A 243 -26.18 17.43 -37.22
CA ILE A 243 -26.31 17.08 -35.80
C ILE A 243 -27.66 16.43 -35.50
N THR A 244 -27.65 15.49 -34.56
CA THR A 244 -28.86 14.98 -33.91
C THR A 244 -28.68 15.01 -32.40
N VAL A 245 -29.77 15.29 -31.68
CA VAL A 245 -29.84 15.21 -30.22
C VAL A 245 -30.69 13.97 -29.88
N THR A 246 -30.11 13.02 -29.15
CA THR A 246 -30.77 11.75 -28.83
C THR A 246 -30.61 11.34 -27.37
N THR A 247 -31.62 10.67 -26.80
CA THR A 247 -31.46 9.97 -25.51
C THR A 247 -30.92 8.56 -25.71
N ALA A 248 -30.43 7.96 -24.62
CA ALA A 248 -30.02 6.55 -24.58
C ALA A 248 -31.14 5.54 -24.90
N LEU A 249 -32.41 5.97 -24.83
CA LEU A 249 -33.60 5.16 -25.14
C LEU A 249 -34.06 5.32 -26.60
N GLY A 250 -33.30 6.02 -27.44
CA GLY A 250 -33.57 6.19 -28.88
C GLY A 250 -34.50 7.35 -29.25
N ALA A 251 -34.94 8.17 -28.28
CA ALA A 251 -35.69 9.38 -28.63
C ALA A 251 -34.74 10.40 -29.29
N THR A 252 -34.92 10.68 -30.58
CA THR A 252 -33.97 11.44 -31.43
C THR A 252 -34.62 12.66 -32.10
N THR A 253 -33.92 13.78 -32.29
CA THR A 253 -34.46 14.92 -33.06
C THR A 253 -34.64 14.63 -34.55
N GLY A 254 -34.00 13.56 -35.06
CA GLY A 254 -33.66 13.46 -36.47
C GLY A 254 -32.46 14.35 -36.80
N TRP A 255 -31.95 14.24 -38.04
CA TRP A 255 -30.86 15.11 -38.49
C TRP A 255 -31.31 16.56 -38.63
N MET A 256 -30.47 17.47 -38.16
CA MET A 256 -30.59 18.92 -38.30
C MET A 256 -29.36 19.44 -39.06
N ASP A 257 -29.55 20.37 -39.99
CA ASP A 257 -28.45 21.11 -40.61
C ASP A 257 -28.05 22.22 -39.64
N ALA A 258 -26.76 22.26 -39.28
CA ALA A 258 -26.20 23.22 -38.37
C ALA A 258 -25.06 24.00 -39.04
N ALA A 259 -25.08 25.31 -38.89
CA ALA A 259 -24.07 26.20 -39.43
C ALA A 259 -23.62 27.22 -38.38
N PHE A 260 -22.30 27.40 -38.25
CA PHE A 260 -21.75 28.64 -37.71
C PHE A 260 -22.05 29.74 -38.72
N ASP A 261 -22.67 30.81 -38.25
CA ASP A 261 -23.10 31.89 -39.14
C ASP A 261 -21.90 32.47 -39.91
N ARG A 262 -22.12 32.85 -41.17
CA ARG A 262 -21.11 33.54 -42.00
C ARG A 262 -21.43 35.02 -42.19
N ASP A 263 -22.67 35.44 -41.92
CA ASP A 263 -23.23 36.65 -42.52
C ASP A 263 -24.05 37.49 -41.52
N THR A 264 -23.51 37.71 -40.32
CA THR A 264 -24.05 38.73 -39.41
C THR A 264 -23.17 39.96 -39.36
N GLN A 265 -23.77 41.11 -39.71
CA GLN A 265 -23.20 42.45 -39.52
C GLN A 265 -22.99 42.82 -38.03
N THR A 266 -23.32 41.91 -37.10
CA THR A 266 -23.06 42.04 -35.67
C THR A 266 -21.73 41.39 -35.29
N HIS A 267 -20.69 42.22 -35.15
CA HIS A 267 -19.40 41.96 -34.50
C HIS A 267 -19.07 40.49 -34.19
N GLY A 268 -18.41 39.82 -35.14
CA GLY A 268 -17.51 38.71 -34.86
C GLY A 268 -18.12 37.32 -34.65
N ARG A 269 -19.44 37.13 -34.65
CA ARG A 269 -20.07 35.82 -34.41
C ARG A 269 -20.11 34.97 -35.69
N GLY A 270 -19.39 33.84 -35.71
CA GLY A 270 -19.36 32.96 -36.88
C GLY A 270 -18.10 32.11 -37.04
N VAL A 271 -17.84 31.63 -38.26
CA VAL A 271 -16.59 30.92 -38.62
C VAL A 271 -15.33 31.71 -38.23
N PRO A 272 -15.23 33.05 -38.40
CA PRO A 272 -14.07 33.80 -37.91
C PRO A 272 -13.90 33.82 -36.39
N ALA A 273 -14.96 33.66 -35.59
CA ALA A 273 -14.84 33.44 -34.15
C ALA A 273 -14.32 32.04 -33.83
N LEU A 274 -14.76 31.05 -34.61
CA LEU A 274 -14.25 29.69 -34.49
C LEU A 274 -12.76 29.62 -34.84
N ASP A 275 -12.31 30.25 -35.93
CA ASP A 275 -10.89 30.33 -36.28
C ASP A 275 -10.05 31.09 -35.25
N ARG A 276 -10.57 32.16 -34.64
CA ARG A 276 -9.86 32.85 -33.53
C ARG A 276 -9.55 31.94 -32.35
N MET A 277 -10.38 30.92 -32.09
CA MET A 277 -10.08 29.91 -31.05
C MET A 277 -8.90 28.98 -31.38
N TRP A 278 -8.41 29.00 -32.62
CA TRP A 278 -7.18 28.35 -33.07
C TRP A 278 -6.06 29.34 -33.41
N GLY A 279 -6.28 30.64 -33.18
CA GLY A 279 -5.24 31.67 -33.27
C GLY A 279 -4.40 31.81 -31.99
N PHE A 280 -4.78 31.12 -30.91
CA PHE A 280 -3.95 31.00 -29.72
C PHE A 280 -2.79 30.03 -29.98
N PRO A 281 -1.57 30.34 -29.50
CA PRO A 281 -0.47 29.38 -29.55
C PRO A 281 -0.90 28.10 -28.83
N THR A 282 -0.45 26.97 -29.37
CA THR A 282 -0.66 25.66 -28.77
C THR A 282 0.43 25.47 -27.71
N PRO A 283 0.17 25.65 -26.40
CA PRO A 283 1.09 25.27 -25.34
C PRO A 283 1.49 23.80 -25.46
N GLY A 284 2.55 23.47 -24.77
CA GLY A 284 3.23 22.20 -24.85
C GLY A 284 3.68 21.78 -23.47
N ILE A 285 4.98 21.63 -23.30
CA ILE A 285 5.61 21.46 -22.00
C ILE A 285 5.48 22.79 -21.24
N SER A 286 4.77 22.78 -20.10
CA SER A 286 4.60 23.99 -19.27
C SER A 286 5.95 24.68 -19.00
N TYR A 287 5.97 26.01 -19.08
CA TYR A 287 7.14 26.87 -18.80
C TYR A 287 8.28 26.82 -19.84
N SER A 288 8.12 26.04 -20.91
CA SER A 288 9.07 25.98 -22.03
C SER A 288 8.89 27.12 -23.03
N ASN A 289 9.84 27.27 -23.96
CA ASN A 289 9.76 28.16 -25.11
C ASN A 289 10.65 27.58 -26.21
N ILE A 290 10.16 27.40 -27.44
CA ILE A 290 10.93 26.83 -28.56
C ILE A 290 12.16 27.67 -28.94
N HIS A 291 12.20 28.94 -28.56
CA HIS A 291 13.28 29.88 -28.86
C HIS A 291 14.35 29.96 -27.77
N GLU A 292 14.17 29.26 -26.64
CA GLU A 292 15.12 29.20 -25.52
C GLU A 292 15.47 27.76 -25.15
N ARG A 293 16.55 27.59 -24.37
CA ARG A 293 16.92 26.30 -23.78
C ARG A 293 15.86 25.89 -22.75
N PHE A 294 15.45 24.62 -22.72
CA PHE A 294 14.52 24.14 -21.72
C PHE A 294 15.17 24.08 -20.33
N ASP A 295 14.47 24.67 -19.35
CA ASP A 295 14.84 24.66 -17.94
C ASP A 295 13.86 23.76 -17.15
N PRO A 296 14.28 22.57 -16.70
CA PRO A 296 13.42 21.65 -15.95
C PRO A 296 13.10 22.11 -14.52
N GLU A 297 13.79 23.12 -13.99
CA GLU A 297 13.57 23.64 -12.63
C GLU A 297 12.67 24.89 -12.60
N ARG A 298 12.40 25.50 -13.77
CA ARG A 298 11.57 26.71 -13.90
C ARG A 298 10.16 26.50 -13.34
N ARG A 299 9.73 27.40 -12.45
CA ARG A 299 8.42 27.35 -11.76
C ARG A 299 7.49 28.51 -12.08
N GLU A 300 7.95 29.49 -12.87
CA GLU A 300 7.18 30.69 -13.19
C GLU A 300 6.80 30.74 -14.67
N PRO A 301 5.56 31.17 -15.01
CA PRO A 301 5.12 31.35 -16.39
C PRO A 301 5.86 32.49 -17.08
N TYR A 302 5.99 32.40 -18.40
CA TYR A 302 6.46 33.53 -19.21
C TYR A 302 5.57 34.75 -19.01
N ASN A 303 6.21 35.90 -18.76
CA ASN A 303 5.57 37.21 -18.78
C ASN A 303 5.38 37.77 -20.21
N SER A 304 5.77 37.04 -21.25
CA SER A 304 5.54 37.43 -22.65
C SER A 304 4.18 36.96 -23.15
N GLU A 305 3.40 37.89 -23.71
CA GLU A 305 2.21 37.54 -24.49
C GLU A 305 2.62 36.72 -25.73
N GLY A 306 2.21 35.46 -25.79
CA GLY A 306 2.55 34.54 -26.89
C GLY A 306 3.79 33.67 -26.61
N ALA A 307 3.71 32.79 -25.60
CA ALA A 307 4.71 31.74 -25.41
C ALA A 307 4.51 30.64 -26.46
N ASP A 308 5.45 30.53 -27.41
CA ASP A 308 5.59 29.37 -28.28
C ASP A 308 6.19 28.20 -27.48
N GLU A 309 5.40 27.49 -26.67
CA GLU A 309 5.88 26.35 -25.89
C GLU A 309 6.22 25.14 -26.78
N ILE A 310 7.09 24.26 -26.27
CA ILE A 310 7.56 23.05 -26.97
C ILE A 310 6.45 21.99 -26.97
N SER A 311 5.82 21.76 -28.12
CA SER A 311 4.63 20.90 -28.28
C SER A 311 4.74 19.50 -27.64
N LEU A 312 3.73 19.14 -26.85
CA LEU A 312 3.55 17.77 -26.35
C LEU A 312 2.79 16.91 -27.39
N TRP A 313 3.04 15.60 -27.42
CA TRP A 313 2.22 14.67 -28.20
C TRP A 313 0.79 14.59 -27.63
N ALA A 314 -0.21 14.21 -28.43
CA ALA A 314 -1.59 14.06 -27.94
C ALA A 314 -1.84 12.68 -27.30
N GLU A 315 -2.52 12.65 -26.15
CA GLU A 315 -3.08 11.46 -25.48
C GLU A 315 -4.52 11.78 -25.01
N PRO A 316 -5.55 11.38 -25.79
CA PRO A 316 -6.92 11.88 -25.62
C PRO A 316 -7.64 11.53 -24.32
N GLU A 317 -7.19 10.60 -23.48
CA GLU A 317 -7.87 10.31 -22.20
C GLU A 317 -7.38 11.23 -21.08
N SER A 318 -6.07 11.30 -20.82
CA SER A 318 -5.52 12.19 -19.78
C SER A 318 -5.87 13.65 -20.02
N GLU A 319 -5.82 14.11 -21.27
CA GLU A 319 -6.12 15.49 -21.65
C GLU A 319 -7.62 15.83 -21.55
N PHE A 320 -8.50 14.87 -21.85
CA PHE A 320 -9.94 15.04 -21.61
C PHE A 320 -10.21 15.23 -20.13
N TRP A 321 -9.70 14.31 -19.30
CA TRP A 321 -9.92 14.35 -17.86
C TRP A 321 -9.25 15.56 -17.20
N SER A 322 -8.06 15.98 -17.67
CA SER A 322 -7.43 17.26 -17.33
C SER A 322 -8.36 18.43 -17.66
N THR A 323 -8.90 18.48 -18.89
CA THR A 323 -9.86 19.52 -19.29
C THR A 323 -11.06 19.58 -18.35
N MET A 324 -11.60 18.44 -17.92
CA MET A 324 -12.75 18.39 -16.99
C MET A 324 -12.43 18.95 -15.59
N ARG A 325 -11.16 19.04 -15.18
CA ARG A 325 -10.74 19.59 -13.87
C ARG A 325 -10.93 21.10 -13.77
N HIS A 326 -10.93 21.82 -14.90
CA HIS A 326 -11.17 23.27 -14.91
C HIS A 326 -12.56 23.59 -14.34
N SER A 327 -12.69 24.71 -13.61
CA SER A 327 -13.94 25.17 -13.00
C SER A 327 -14.91 25.78 -14.01
N GLY A 328 -15.21 25.03 -15.07
CA GLY A 328 -16.08 25.41 -16.18
C GLY A 328 -17.56 25.09 -15.97
N PRO A 329 -18.41 25.28 -16.99
CA PRO A 329 -19.86 25.13 -16.89
C PRO A 329 -20.32 23.68 -16.65
N TRP A 330 -19.45 22.69 -16.82
CA TRP A 330 -19.68 21.28 -16.45
C TRP A 330 -19.36 20.98 -14.98
N ALA A 331 -18.78 21.91 -14.21
CA ALA A 331 -18.35 21.64 -12.84
C ALA A 331 -19.52 21.24 -11.91
N GLY A 332 -20.76 21.61 -12.26
CA GLY A 332 -21.99 21.12 -11.61
C GLY A 332 -22.54 19.80 -12.15
N ASP A 333 -22.07 19.35 -13.32
CA ASP A 333 -22.41 18.07 -13.95
C ASP A 333 -21.46 16.93 -13.49
N LEU A 334 -20.28 17.26 -12.94
CA LEU A 334 -19.28 16.30 -12.42
C LEU A 334 -19.76 15.56 -11.15
N THR A 335 -19.88 14.22 -11.24
CA THR A 335 -20.02 13.34 -10.08
C THR A 335 -18.72 13.26 -9.25
N VAL A 336 -18.76 12.62 -8.08
CA VAL A 336 -17.56 12.37 -7.26
C VAL A 336 -16.52 11.57 -8.06
N GLN A 337 -16.96 10.52 -8.76
CA GLN A 337 -16.09 9.69 -9.59
C GLN A 337 -15.51 10.46 -10.79
N ASP A 338 -16.27 11.38 -11.39
CA ASP A 338 -15.75 12.25 -12.46
C ASP A 338 -14.65 13.19 -11.96
N ARG A 339 -14.78 13.72 -10.73
CA ARG A 339 -13.73 14.56 -10.11
C ARG A 339 -12.46 13.74 -9.83
N ALA A 340 -12.62 12.52 -9.33
CA ALA A 340 -11.50 11.60 -9.10
C ALA A 340 -10.74 11.27 -10.40
N ARG A 341 -11.47 11.03 -11.51
CA ARG A 341 -10.86 10.84 -12.83
C ARG A 341 -10.21 12.11 -13.36
N ALA A 342 -10.82 13.29 -13.15
CA ALA A 342 -10.24 14.57 -13.53
C ALA A 342 -8.92 14.89 -12.80
N ALA A 343 -8.82 14.53 -11.52
CA ALA A 343 -7.59 14.58 -10.74
C ALA A 343 -6.49 13.67 -11.33
N TRP A 344 -6.82 12.42 -11.67
CA TRP A 344 -5.90 11.52 -12.39
C TRP A 344 -5.45 12.13 -13.73
N GLY A 345 -6.37 12.68 -14.53
CA GLY A 345 -6.06 13.23 -15.85
C GLY A 345 -5.06 14.38 -15.80
N ALA A 346 -5.24 15.30 -14.85
CA ALA A 346 -4.30 16.39 -14.62
C ALA A 346 -2.92 15.90 -14.14
N LYS A 347 -2.86 14.86 -13.28
CA LYS A 347 -1.57 14.28 -12.87
C LYS A 347 -0.87 13.54 -14.01
N ALA A 348 -1.63 12.79 -14.82
CA ALA A 348 -1.11 12.11 -16.00
C ALA A 348 -0.55 13.10 -17.04
N LEU A 349 -1.24 14.22 -17.28
CA LEU A 349 -0.72 15.32 -18.12
C LEU A 349 0.57 15.91 -17.55
N GLN A 350 0.62 16.25 -16.25
CA GLN A 350 1.82 16.78 -15.59
C GLN A 350 3.04 15.86 -15.76
N LEU A 351 2.86 14.54 -15.57
CA LEU A 351 3.97 13.59 -15.73
C LEU A 351 4.41 13.45 -17.19
N ARG A 352 3.49 13.55 -18.16
CA ARG A 352 3.82 13.57 -19.59
C ARG A 352 4.58 14.83 -19.99
N GLU A 353 4.19 16.00 -19.49
CA GLU A 353 4.95 17.25 -19.68
C GLU A 353 6.37 17.11 -19.11
N ARG A 354 6.53 16.58 -17.89
CA ARG A 354 7.85 16.31 -17.28
C ARG A 354 8.68 15.33 -18.12
N ALA A 355 8.09 14.24 -18.61
CA ALA A 355 8.76 13.26 -19.46
C ALA A 355 9.26 13.88 -20.78
N ALA A 356 8.43 14.71 -21.41
CA ALA A 356 8.80 15.43 -22.63
C ALA A 356 9.90 16.48 -22.38
N GLY A 357 9.81 17.24 -21.29
CA GLY A 357 10.85 18.20 -20.89
C GLY A 357 12.21 17.54 -20.68
N MET A 358 12.27 16.40 -19.99
CA MET A 358 13.54 15.71 -19.78
C MET A 358 14.11 15.08 -21.06
N VAL A 359 13.28 14.62 -22.00
CA VAL A 359 13.75 14.19 -23.33
C VAL A 359 14.22 15.40 -24.18
N GLN A 360 13.59 16.56 -24.01
CA GLN A 360 14.06 17.81 -24.63
C GLN A 360 15.44 18.22 -24.09
N VAL A 361 15.74 18.07 -22.79
CA VAL A 361 17.11 18.26 -22.24
C VAL A 361 18.13 17.36 -22.96
N MET A 362 17.78 16.08 -23.19
CA MET A 362 18.65 15.14 -23.90
C MET A 362 18.88 15.53 -25.36
N LYS A 363 17.86 16.09 -26.02
CA LYS A 363 17.94 16.61 -27.40
C LYS A 363 18.79 17.88 -27.49
N GLU A 364 18.59 18.84 -26.59
CA GLU A 364 19.36 20.10 -26.52
C GLU A 364 20.83 19.87 -26.17
N ARG A 365 21.12 18.88 -25.33
CA ARG A 365 22.49 18.41 -25.08
C ARG A 365 23.22 17.96 -26.36
N GLN A 366 22.50 17.40 -27.33
CA GLN A 366 23.08 17.01 -28.62
C GLN A 366 23.15 18.19 -29.58
N THR A 367 22.08 18.98 -29.70
CA THR A 367 21.95 20.02 -30.74
C THR A 367 22.56 21.37 -30.36
N LEU A 368 22.58 21.74 -29.07
CA LEU A 368 23.11 23.01 -28.57
C LEU A 368 24.49 22.85 -27.94
N ASP A 369 24.69 21.83 -27.09
CA ASP A 369 26.00 21.59 -26.45
C ASP A 369 26.97 20.76 -27.33
N GLY A 370 26.51 20.28 -28.49
CA GLY A 370 27.32 19.52 -29.45
C GLY A 370 27.83 18.18 -28.93
N ARG A 371 27.21 17.60 -27.90
CA ARG A 371 27.63 16.30 -27.35
C ARG A 371 27.12 15.16 -28.22
N GLU A 372 27.94 14.11 -28.35
CA GLU A 372 27.50 12.88 -29.01
C GLU A 372 26.31 12.22 -28.26
N PRO A 373 25.42 11.51 -28.96
CA PRO A 373 24.42 10.65 -28.33
C PRO A 373 25.07 9.62 -27.38
N LEU A 374 24.30 9.13 -26.42
CA LEU A 374 24.81 8.12 -25.48
C LEU A 374 24.71 6.71 -26.05
N VAL A 375 23.70 6.45 -26.88
CA VAL A 375 23.52 5.22 -27.65
C VAL A 375 23.39 5.49 -29.14
N ASP A 376 23.70 4.51 -29.98
CA ASP A 376 23.49 4.58 -31.43
C ASP A 376 22.03 4.22 -31.82
N GLU A 377 21.74 4.19 -33.12
CA GLU A 377 20.42 3.80 -33.66
C GLU A 377 20.01 2.36 -33.33
N ARG A 378 20.94 1.52 -32.86
CA ARG A 378 20.72 0.11 -32.50
C ARG A 378 20.61 -0.10 -30.99
N GLY A 379 20.85 0.94 -30.19
CA GLY A 379 20.89 0.87 -28.74
C GLY A 379 22.24 0.43 -28.17
N GLU A 380 23.31 0.39 -28.97
CA GLU A 380 24.66 0.20 -28.43
C GLU A 380 25.16 1.48 -27.78
N TRP A 381 25.70 1.36 -26.56
CA TRP A 381 26.38 2.46 -25.88
C TRP A 381 27.61 2.90 -26.67
N ILE A 382 27.71 4.20 -26.96
CA ILE A 382 28.75 4.76 -27.83
C ILE A 382 30.09 4.90 -27.11
N GLN A 383 30.06 5.29 -25.82
CA GLN A 383 31.27 5.51 -25.04
C GLN A 383 32.02 4.19 -24.81
N LYS A 384 33.36 4.24 -24.90
CA LYS A 384 34.24 3.06 -24.76
C LYS A 384 34.66 2.86 -23.30
N ASP A 385 33.67 2.70 -22.44
CA ASP A 385 33.81 2.56 -20.99
C ASP A 385 33.45 1.14 -20.50
N ALA A 386 33.39 0.96 -19.17
CA ALA A 386 33.02 -0.30 -18.54
C ALA A 386 31.52 -0.64 -18.61
N PHE A 387 30.66 0.32 -18.99
CA PHE A 387 29.22 0.15 -19.08
C PHE A 387 28.78 -0.42 -20.43
N ARG A 388 29.55 -0.16 -21.50
CA ARG A 388 29.22 -0.57 -22.86
C ARG A 388 28.82 -2.05 -23.00
N ASP A 389 29.62 -2.96 -22.47
CA ASP A 389 29.32 -4.40 -22.54
C ASP A 389 28.13 -4.79 -21.65
N ARG A 390 27.94 -4.16 -20.48
CA ARG A 390 26.78 -4.40 -19.59
C ARG A 390 25.49 -3.96 -20.27
N LEU A 391 25.48 -2.77 -20.87
CA LEU A 391 24.32 -2.21 -21.58
C LEU A 391 24.00 -2.96 -22.88
N ARG A 392 25.01 -3.37 -23.66
CA ARG A 392 24.78 -4.21 -24.85
C ARG A 392 24.10 -5.54 -24.47
N VAL A 393 24.62 -6.24 -23.46
CA VAL A 393 24.03 -7.51 -22.98
C VAL A 393 22.62 -7.29 -22.40
N LEU A 394 22.35 -6.14 -21.78
CA LEU A 394 21.01 -5.78 -21.31
C LEU A 394 20.05 -5.56 -22.51
N ALA A 395 20.44 -4.77 -23.51
CA ALA A 395 19.62 -4.51 -24.70
C ALA A 395 19.38 -5.77 -25.55
N GLU A 396 20.37 -6.66 -25.67
CA GLU A 396 20.22 -7.97 -26.32
C GLU A 396 19.21 -8.89 -25.61
N ARG A 397 19.13 -8.81 -24.28
CA ARG A 397 18.26 -9.66 -23.45
C ARG A 397 16.86 -9.08 -23.23
N ALA A 398 16.76 -7.75 -23.14
CA ALA A 398 15.52 -7.00 -22.93
C ALA A 398 15.36 -5.95 -24.05
N PRO A 399 14.91 -6.35 -25.25
CA PRO A 399 14.90 -5.47 -26.43
C PRO A 399 14.06 -4.20 -26.27
N SER A 400 13.02 -4.22 -25.42
CA SER A 400 12.21 -3.02 -25.16
C SER A 400 12.99 -1.97 -24.37
N VAL A 401 13.91 -2.40 -23.48
CA VAL A 401 14.82 -1.51 -22.76
C VAL A 401 15.83 -0.88 -23.71
N GLY A 402 16.39 -1.66 -24.65
CA GLY A 402 17.25 -1.13 -25.71
C GLY A 402 16.53 -0.08 -26.57
N ALA A 403 15.33 -0.40 -27.06
CA ALA A 403 14.51 0.54 -27.83
C ALA A 403 14.13 1.81 -27.05
N TRP A 404 13.98 1.72 -25.73
CA TRP A 404 13.70 2.86 -24.87
C TRP A 404 14.92 3.77 -24.68
N LEU A 405 16.11 3.19 -24.47
CA LEU A 405 17.38 3.94 -24.44
C LEU A 405 17.61 4.70 -25.75
N VAL A 406 17.33 4.09 -26.92
CA VAL A 406 17.41 4.78 -28.22
C VAL A 406 16.46 5.97 -28.30
N ALA A 407 15.22 5.81 -27.84
CA ALA A 407 14.22 6.88 -27.91
C ALA A 407 14.48 8.06 -26.94
N VAL A 408 15.21 7.82 -25.84
CA VAL A 408 15.57 8.85 -24.84
C VAL A 408 16.93 9.49 -25.13
N ALA A 409 17.92 8.72 -25.58
CA ALA A 409 19.33 9.12 -25.61
C ALA A 409 20.09 8.72 -26.88
N GLY A 410 19.38 8.20 -27.88
CA GLY A 410 19.91 7.93 -29.22
C GLY A 410 20.05 9.19 -30.09
N PRO A 411 20.36 9.05 -31.39
CA PRO A 411 20.66 10.19 -32.28
C PRO A 411 19.48 11.12 -32.60
N ALA A 412 18.26 10.72 -32.27
CA ALA A 412 17.05 11.53 -32.43
C ALA A 412 16.09 11.27 -31.24
N PRO A 413 16.35 11.88 -30.06
CA PRO A 413 15.46 11.74 -28.91
C PRO A 413 14.06 12.25 -29.21
N ASP A 414 13.04 11.44 -28.93
CA ASP A 414 11.63 11.77 -29.15
C ASP A 414 10.76 11.34 -27.96
N ALA A 415 10.04 12.31 -27.40
CA ALA A 415 9.28 12.11 -26.17
C ALA A 415 8.15 11.09 -26.31
N LYS A 416 7.50 11.03 -27.49
CA LYS A 416 6.40 10.09 -27.73
C LYS A 416 6.95 8.67 -27.91
N ALA A 417 8.03 8.50 -28.68
CA ALA A 417 8.69 7.22 -28.88
C ALA A 417 9.26 6.68 -27.55
N ALA A 418 9.79 7.56 -26.70
CA ALA A 418 10.28 7.21 -25.37
C ALA A 418 9.14 6.73 -24.45
N TYR A 419 8.01 7.45 -24.42
CA TYR A 419 6.80 7.05 -23.69
C TYR A 419 6.24 5.70 -24.19
N ASP A 420 6.12 5.51 -25.51
CA ASP A 420 5.64 4.25 -26.10
C ASP A 420 6.63 3.08 -25.91
N ALA A 421 7.93 3.36 -25.75
CA ALA A 421 8.92 2.35 -25.37
C ALA A 421 8.84 2.00 -23.88
N ALA A 422 8.72 2.99 -22.99
CA ALA A 422 8.49 2.77 -21.56
C ALA A 422 7.23 1.93 -21.30
N TYR A 423 6.11 2.25 -21.97
CA TYR A 423 4.88 1.46 -21.90
C TYR A 423 5.10 -0.01 -22.33
N ARG A 424 5.91 -0.26 -23.36
CA ARG A 424 6.27 -1.62 -23.80
C ARG A 424 7.14 -2.36 -22.79
N VAL A 425 8.10 -1.69 -22.15
CA VAL A 425 8.89 -2.25 -21.04
C VAL A 425 7.97 -2.67 -19.90
N LEU A 426 7.11 -1.76 -19.42
CA LEU A 426 6.15 -2.02 -18.33
C LEU A 426 5.19 -3.19 -18.60
N ASN A 427 4.87 -3.46 -19.87
CA ASN A 427 3.98 -4.57 -20.27
C ASN A 427 4.73 -5.87 -20.67
N THR A 428 6.07 -5.86 -20.72
CA THR A 428 6.88 -7.02 -21.09
C THR A 428 7.53 -7.63 -19.84
N PRO A 429 7.14 -8.83 -19.38
CA PRO A 429 7.41 -9.22 -17.99
C PRO A 429 8.89 -9.42 -17.64
N TYR A 430 9.68 -9.84 -18.62
CA TYR A 430 11.12 -10.00 -18.47
C TYR A 430 11.84 -8.65 -18.56
N ASP A 431 11.50 -7.81 -19.54
CA ASP A 431 12.10 -6.49 -19.73
C ASP A 431 11.81 -5.56 -18.55
N LEU A 432 10.60 -5.60 -17.96
CA LEU A 432 10.27 -4.91 -16.71
C LEU A 432 11.13 -5.40 -15.53
N PHE A 433 11.35 -6.71 -15.41
CA PHE A 433 12.24 -7.25 -14.39
C PHE A 433 13.69 -6.75 -14.62
N CYS A 434 14.19 -6.80 -15.85
CA CYS A 434 15.52 -6.30 -16.19
C CYS A 434 15.66 -4.77 -16.03
N MET A 435 14.59 -4.00 -16.22
CA MET A 435 14.56 -2.57 -15.91
C MET A 435 14.89 -2.33 -14.44
N LEU A 436 14.16 -3.00 -13.54
CA LEU A 436 14.32 -2.81 -12.09
C LEU A 436 15.59 -3.47 -11.54
N ASP A 437 15.89 -4.69 -11.97
CA ASP A 437 17.04 -5.46 -11.50
C ASP A 437 18.37 -4.90 -12.02
N LYS A 438 18.43 -4.36 -13.25
CA LYS A 438 19.72 -4.04 -13.92
C LYS A 438 19.82 -2.65 -14.52
N LEU A 439 18.75 -2.11 -15.10
CA LEU A 439 18.82 -0.79 -15.74
C LEU A 439 18.97 0.34 -14.72
N LEU A 440 18.16 0.34 -13.64
CA LEU A 440 18.23 1.38 -12.61
C LEU A 440 19.60 1.39 -11.89
N GLU A 441 20.15 0.20 -11.61
CA GLU A 441 21.53 0.01 -11.11
C GLU A 441 22.55 0.67 -12.05
N LEU A 442 22.51 0.31 -13.34
CA LEU A 442 23.42 0.83 -14.36
C LEU A 442 23.32 2.35 -14.54
N LEU A 443 22.10 2.91 -14.53
CA LEU A 443 21.88 4.33 -14.70
C LEU A 443 22.55 5.15 -13.58
N HIS A 444 22.49 4.67 -12.34
CA HIS A 444 23.19 5.32 -11.22
C HIS A 444 24.71 5.09 -11.26
N ASP A 445 25.18 3.89 -11.61
CA ASP A 445 26.62 3.62 -11.82
C ASP A 445 27.23 4.58 -12.87
N ILE A 446 26.46 4.97 -13.89
CA ILE A 446 26.84 5.92 -14.94
C ILE A 446 26.86 7.37 -14.41
N GLY A 447 25.98 7.72 -13.47
CA GLY A 447 25.94 9.06 -12.84
C GLY A 447 25.51 10.20 -13.78
N ASP A 448 24.81 9.91 -14.88
CA ASP A 448 24.32 10.93 -15.82
C ASP A 448 22.90 11.38 -15.43
N GLU A 449 22.83 12.42 -14.60
CA GLU A 449 21.59 12.98 -14.04
C GLU A 449 20.51 13.27 -15.10
N ALA A 450 20.90 13.75 -16.29
CA ALA A 450 19.95 14.04 -17.36
C ALA A 450 19.33 12.76 -17.93
N LEU A 451 20.15 11.72 -18.14
CA LEU A 451 19.67 10.40 -18.56
C LEU A 451 18.79 9.76 -17.47
N ILE A 452 19.21 9.79 -16.21
CA ILE A 452 18.46 9.24 -15.06
C ILE A 452 17.07 9.87 -15.00
N HIS A 453 16.98 11.21 -14.98
CA HIS A 453 15.70 11.91 -14.90
C HIS A 453 14.81 11.73 -16.13
N ALA A 454 15.40 11.66 -17.34
CA ALA A 454 14.64 11.40 -18.56
C ALA A 454 14.04 9.98 -18.57
N MET A 455 14.82 8.97 -18.19
CA MET A 455 14.34 7.60 -18.04
C MET A 455 13.28 7.50 -16.93
N GLN A 456 13.51 8.13 -15.78
CA GLN A 456 12.55 8.12 -14.67
C GLN A 456 11.20 8.73 -15.06
N ALA A 457 11.21 9.97 -15.56
CA ALA A 457 9.97 10.67 -15.90
C ALA A 457 9.15 9.93 -16.99
N ASN A 458 9.81 9.23 -17.92
CA ASN A 458 9.13 8.45 -18.94
C ASN A 458 8.37 7.23 -18.37
N TYR A 459 8.95 6.45 -17.46
CA TYR A 459 8.22 5.31 -16.88
C TYR A 459 7.13 5.77 -15.90
N GLU A 460 7.37 6.85 -15.13
CA GLU A 460 6.36 7.42 -14.25
C GLU A 460 5.13 7.91 -15.04
N ALA A 461 5.34 8.57 -16.19
CA ALA A 461 4.27 8.95 -17.10
C ALA A 461 3.55 7.72 -17.67
N ALA A 462 4.30 6.70 -18.11
CA ALA A 462 3.73 5.48 -18.68
C ALA A 462 2.97 4.61 -17.66
N LEU A 463 3.32 4.66 -16.36
CA LEU A 463 2.58 3.99 -15.28
C LEU A 463 1.15 4.53 -15.12
N LEU A 464 0.94 5.83 -15.40
CA LEU A 464 -0.38 6.45 -15.34
C LEU A 464 -1.20 6.30 -16.63
N ASP A 465 -0.66 5.69 -17.70
CA ASP A 465 -1.33 5.52 -18.99
C ASP A 465 -2.78 4.99 -18.84
N ALA A 466 -3.71 5.57 -19.60
CA ALA A 466 -5.13 5.25 -19.53
C ALA A 466 -5.44 3.75 -19.76
N ARG A 467 -4.61 3.05 -20.55
CA ARG A 467 -4.72 1.60 -20.82
C ARG A 467 -4.38 0.74 -19.60
N ILE A 468 -3.52 1.25 -18.71
CA ILE A 468 -3.13 0.59 -17.45
C ILE A 468 -4.13 0.96 -16.35
N THR A 469 -4.41 2.25 -16.19
CA THR A 469 -5.22 2.79 -15.06
C THR A 469 -6.72 2.78 -15.30
N ASP A 470 -7.21 2.40 -16.49
CA ASP A 470 -8.62 2.56 -16.91
C ASP A 470 -9.11 4.02 -16.70
N SER A 471 -8.27 4.97 -17.11
CA SER A 471 -8.41 6.41 -16.87
C SER A 471 -8.61 6.76 -15.39
N GLY A 472 -7.66 6.33 -14.54
CA GLY A 472 -7.66 6.59 -13.10
C GLY A 472 -8.59 5.72 -12.25
N ALA A 473 -9.33 4.77 -12.83
CA ALA A 473 -10.20 3.86 -12.05
C ALA A 473 -9.45 2.71 -11.37
N LYS A 474 -8.19 2.48 -11.75
CA LYS A 474 -7.34 1.41 -11.24
C LYS A 474 -5.95 1.94 -10.90
N ARG A 475 -5.40 1.47 -9.77
CA ARG A 475 -4.04 1.76 -9.32
C ARG A 475 -3.08 0.68 -9.83
N PRO A 476 -1.95 1.04 -10.48
CA PRO A 476 -0.96 0.06 -10.93
C PRO A 476 -0.20 -0.56 -9.74
N TRP A 477 0.29 -1.79 -9.93
CA TRP A 477 1.25 -2.46 -9.04
C TRP A 477 1.98 -3.60 -9.77
N LEU A 478 3.08 -4.09 -9.22
CA LEU A 478 3.90 -5.14 -9.85
C LEU A 478 3.78 -6.46 -9.08
N ALA A 479 3.30 -7.51 -9.76
CA ALA A 479 3.24 -8.87 -9.21
C ALA A 479 4.46 -9.70 -9.66
N ASN A 480 4.91 -10.68 -8.87
CA ASN A 480 5.81 -11.71 -9.39
C ASN A 480 5.12 -12.53 -10.49
N SER A 481 5.86 -12.93 -11.52
CA SER A 481 5.33 -13.82 -12.54
C SER A 481 5.06 -15.25 -11.99
N PRO A 482 3.86 -15.83 -12.20
CA PRO A 482 3.59 -17.22 -11.83
C PRO A 482 4.44 -18.25 -12.57
N GLU A 483 4.94 -17.89 -13.76
CA GLU A 483 5.64 -18.80 -14.68
C GLU A 483 7.16 -18.82 -14.47
N GLY A 484 7.71 -17.94 -13.62
CA GLY A 484 9.14 -17.89 -13.31
C GLY A 484 9.71 -16.47 -13.33
N TYR A 485 10.89 -16.31 -13.93
CA TYR A 485 11.64 -15.04 -13.93
C TYR A 485 10.91 -13.93 -14.67
N GLY A 486 10.37 -12.96 -13.93
CA GLY A 486 9.73 -11.77 -14.47
C GLY A 486 8.82 -11.07 -13.46
N LEU A 487 8.50 -9.81 -13.74
CA LEU A 487 7.51 -9.01 -13.01
C LEU A 487 6.34 -8.69 -13.93
N LEU A 488 5.13 -8.72 -13.41
CA LEU A 488 3.90 -8.50 -14.15
C LEU A 488 3.23 -7.25 -13.65
N LEU A 489 3.10 -6.25 -14.52
CA LEU A 489 2.22 -5.12 -14.24
C LEU A 489 0.77 -5.63 -14.06
N ARG A 490 0.13 -5.11 -13.02
CA ARG A 490 -1.26 -5.32 -12.63
C ARG A 490 -1.88 -3.97 -12.34
N ALA A 491 -3.20 -3.91 -12.39
CA ALA A 491 -3.95 -2.72 -12.02
C ALA A 491 -5.29 -3.15 -11.40
N ASP A 492 -5.49 -2.80 -10.14
CA ASP A 492 -6.68 -3.15 -9.36
C ASP A 492 -7.54 -1.93 -9.07
N GLY A 493 -8.84 -2.17 -8.88
CA GLY A 493 -9.82 -1.13 -8.63
C GLY A 493 -9.48 -0.26 -7.41
N PHE A 494 -9.73 1.03 -7.55
CA PHE A 494 -9.47 2.05 -6.54
C PHE A 494 -10.77 2.80 -6.20
N ASN A 495 -10.98 3.18 -4.95
CA ASN A 495 -12.23 3.81 -4.54
C ASN A 495 -12.31 5.28 -4.98
N LEU A 496 -13.01 5.52 -6.09
CA LEU A 496 -13.26 6.84 -6.68
C LEU A 496 -14.27 7.70 -5.90
N GLU A 497 -14.86 7.19 -4.81
CA GLU A 497 -15.81 7.92 -3.95
C GLU A 497 -15.17 8.39 -2.63
N ALA A 498 -13.88 8.12 -2.44
CA ALA A 498 -13.09 8.65 -1.33
C ALA A 498 -12.87 10.18 -1.43
N PRO A 499 -12.39 10.84 -0.36
CA PRO A 499 -12.06 12.26 -0.40
C PRO A 499 -11.10 12.58 -1.56
N LEU A 500 -11.41 13.63 -2.33
CA LEU A 500 -10.65 13.98 -3.53
C LEU A 500 -9.17 14.27 -3.23
N GLU A 501 -8.89 14.85 -2.06
CA GLU A 501 -7.54 15.11 -1.57
C GLU A 501 -6.74 13.80 -1.38
N ASP A 502 -7.34 12.72 -0.86
CA ASP A 502 -6.65 11.43 -0.68
C ASP A 502 -6.36 10.76 -2.03
N ILE A 503 -7.25 10.96 -3.01
CA ILE A 503 -7.07 10.52 -4.40
C ILE A 503 -5.93 11.30 -5.06
N GLU A 504 -5.92 12.64 -4.95
CA GLU A 504 -4.86 13.51 -5.48
C GLU A 504 -3.50 13.21 -4.85
N ASN A 505 -3.43 13.03 -3.53
CA ASN A 505 -2.20 12.64 -2.84
C ASN A 505 -1.71 11.24 -3.26
N THR A 506 -2.62 10.28 -3.47
CA THR A 506 -2.24 8.95 -3.96
C THR A 506 -1.61 9.03 -5.35
N TRP A 507 -2.17 9.82 -6.27
CA TRP A 507 -1.55 10.03 -7.59
C TRP A 507 -0.27 10.87 -7.54
N ALA A 508 -0.10 11.72 -6.53
CA ALA A 508 1.13 12.49 -6.33
C ALA A 508 2.30 11.61 -5.85
N SER A 509 2.05 10.64 -4.96
CA SER A 509 3.11 9.87 -4.27
C SER A 509 3.32 8.43 -4.77
N ALA A 510 2.40 7.85 -5.55
CA ALA A 510 2.43 6.42 -5.92
C ALA A 510 3.09 6.11 -7.29
N SER A 511 4.20 6.78 -7.63
CA SER A 511 4.89 6.61 -8.93
C SER A 511 6.21 5.85 -8.89
N GLU A 512 6.83 5.67 -7.72
CA GLU A 512 8.11 4.95 -7.57
C GLU A 512 7.97 3.44 -7.75
N ALA A 513 8.74 2.87 -8.67
CA ALA A 513 8.57 1.47 -9.06
C ALA A 513 8.80 0.45 -7.92
N ASP A 514 9.76 0.69 -7.02
CA ASP A 514 10.01 -0.20 -5.88
C ASP A 514 8.82 -0.24 -4.89
N SER A 515 8.16 0.90 -4.70
CA SER A 515 6.95 1.03 -3.88
C SER A 515 5.74 0.28 -4.48
N LEU A 516 5.76 0.02 -5.79
CA LEU A 516 4.73 -0.74 -6.51
C LEU A 516 4.90 -2.27 -6.44
N ILE A 517 6.11 -2.77 -6.11
CA ILE A 517 6.39 -4.20 -5.98
C ILE A 517 5.47 -4.81 -4.92
N GLU A 518 4.64 -5.77 -5.30
CA GLU A 518 3.69 -6.45 -4.42
C GLU A 518 2.76 -5.50 -3.67
N LEU A 519 2.46 -4.32 -4.22
CA LEU A 519 1.58 -3.36 -3.57
C LEU A 519 0.16 -3.93 -3.43
N GLY A 520 -0.43 -4.47 -4.50
CA GLY A 520 -1.82 -4.96 -4.51
C GLY A 520 -2.14 -6.17 -3.61
N ILE A 521 -1.15 -6.85 -3.01
CA ILE A 521 -1.42 -7.87 -1.97
C ILE A 521 -1.55 -7.25 -0.57
N ARG A 522 -1.04 -6.02 -0.39
CA ARG A 522 -0.96 -5.28 0.88
C ARG A 522 -2.02 -4.17 0.99
N VAL A 523 -2.42 -3.58 -0.13
CA VAL A 523 -3.42 -2.49 -0.19
C VAL A 523 -4.66 -2.85 -1.00
N GLY A 524 -5.83 -2.57 -0.43
CA GLY A 524 -7.13 -2.67 -1.09
C GLY A 524 -7.60 -1.34 -1.71
N PRO A 525 -8.84 -1.29 -2.23
CA PRO A 525 -9.38 -0.12 -2.91
C PRO A 525 -9.54 1.12 -2.00
N ASN A 526 -9.58 0.93 -0.68
CA ASN A 526 -9.78 2.00 0.32
C ASN A 526 -8.49 2.42 1.05
N ASP A 527 -7.33 1.89 0.63
CA ASP A 527 -6.05 2.22 1.25
C ASP A 527 -5.39 3.37 0.48
N PHE A 528 -5.36 4.56 1.07
CA PHE A 528 -4.77 5.78 0.53
C PHE A 528 -3.48 6.13 1.25
N VAL A 529 -2.59 6.90 0.61
CA VAL A 529 -1.35 7.38 1.26
C VAL A 529 -1.65 8.53 2.22
N VAL A 530 -0.87 8.64 3.30
CA VAL A 530 -0.88 9.86 4.12
C VAL A 530 -0.24 11.00 3.32
N PRO A 531 -0.79 12.23 3.31
CA PRO A 531 -0.21 13.36 2.58
C PRO A 531 1.22 13.64 3.05
N PHE A 532 2.18 13.61 2.12
CA PHE A 532 3.61 13.62 2.42
C PHE A 532 4.04 14.84 3.26
N GLU A 533 3.51 16.02 2.92
CA GLU A 533 3.79 17.27 3.63
C GLU A 533 3.28 17.24 5.09
N GLN A 534 2.16 16.56 5.37
CA GLN A 534 1.63 16.39 6.73
C GLN A 534 2.56 15.50 7.58
N VAL A 535 3.15 14.46 6.98
CA VAL A 535 4.12 13.59 7.66
C VAL A 535 5.42 14.34 7.93
N CYS A 536 5.95 15.06 6.93
CA CYS A 536 7.19 15.84 7.09
C CYS A 536 7.03 16.92 8.17
N ALA A 537 5.93 17.68 8.16
CA ALA A 537 5.65 18.69 9.18
C ALA A 537 5.50 18.10 10.59
N ALA A 538 4.84 16.93 10.72
CA ALA A 538 4.67 16.26 12.01
C ALA A 538 5.98 15.68 12.60
N PHE A 539 7.03 15.53 11.78
CA PHE A 539 8.36 15.09 12.21
C PHE A 539 9.45 16.16 12.05
N GLU A 540 9.11 17.40 11.69
CA GLU A 540 10.08 18.46 11.38
C GLU A 540 11.01 18.77 12.57
N SER A 541 10.46 18.74 13.80
CA SER A 541 11.19 18.93 15.05
C SER A 541 11.62 17.64 15.75
N LEU A 542 11.46 16.46 15.11
CA LEU A 542 11.91 15.21 15.71
C LEU A 542 13.43 15.13 15.70
N ALA A 543 14.01 14.83 16.86
CA ALA A 543 15.43 14.52 17.04
C ALA A 543 15.56 13.27 17.90
N LEU A 544 16.54 12.41 17.58
CA LEU A 544 16.83 11.22 18.37
C LEU A 544 17.71 11.54 19.58
N GLU A 545 17.55 10.76 20.66
CA GLU A 545 18.53 10.69 21.76
C GLU A 545 19.72 9.82 21.32
N GLY A 546 20.58 10.36 20.45
CA GLY A 546 21.72 9.66 19.86
C GLY A 546 21.90 10.01 18.38
N SER A 547 22.66 9.21 17.63
CA SER A 547 22.72 9.36 16.17
C SER A 547 21.65 8.50 15.46
N PRO A 548 21.23 8.87 14.24
CA PRO A 548 20.42 8.00 13.38
C PRO A 548 21.10 6.65 13.08
N GLU A 549 22.44 6.62 13.04
CA GLU A 549 23.22 5.40 12.85
C GLU A 549 23.06 4.45 14.04
N ASP A 550 23.20 4.93 15.29
CA ASP A 550 22.97 4.13 16.51
C ASP A 550 21.56 3.53 16.55
N ALA A 551 20.55 4.32 16.16
CA ALA A 551 19.15 3.86 16.12
C ALA A 551 18.92 2.80 15.04
N MET A 552 19.56 2.92 13.88
CA MET A 552 19.50 1.94 12.79
C MET A 552 20.31 0.67 13.10
N ASP A 553 21.43 0.79 13.80
CA ASP A 553 22.20 -0.33 14.35
C ASP A 553 21.34 -1.10 15.36
N ARG A 554 20.70 -0.39 16.30
CA ARG A 554 19.78 -0.99 17.28
C ARG A 554 18.57 -1.65 16.64
N ALA A 555 18.04 -1.09 15.55
CA ALA A 555 16.98 -1.71 14.77
C ALA A 555 17.45 -3.02 14.12
N ARG A 556 18.68 -3.05 13.58
CA ARG A 556 19.32 -4.25 13.03
C ARG A 556 19.58 -5.32 14.09
N GLU A 557 20.01 -4.96 15.29
CA GLU A 557 20.16 -5.90 16.42
C GLU A 557 18.82 -6.56 16.80
N LEU A 558 17.74 -5.78 16.90
CA LEU A 558 16.39 -6.30 17.21
C LEU A 558 15.88 -7.26 16.12
N LEU A 559 16.19 -6.99 14.86
CA LEU A 559 15.83 -7.84 13.72
C LEU A 559 16.71 -9.10 13.66
N GLN A 560 17.98 -9.03 14.05
CA GLN A 560 18.85 -10.20 14.19
C GLN A 560 18.37 -11.10 15.35
N GLU A 561 18.04 -10.53 16.52
CA GLU A 561 17.40 -11.27 17.63
C GLU A 561 16.11 -11.95 17.14
N ALA A 562 15.28 -11.23 16.38
CA ALA A 562 14.05 -11.76 15.82
C ALA A 562 14.27 -12.85 14.74
N GLN A 563 15.42 -12.88 14.08
CA GLN A 563 15.81 -13.94 13.15
C GLN A 563 16.27 -15.20 13.93
N GLU A 564 17.14 -15.02 14.91
CA GLU A 564 17.77 -16.09 15.70
C GLU A 564 16.80 -16.76 16.67
N ALA A 565 15.96 -15.97 17.35
CA ALA A 565 14.97 -16.43 18.33
C ALA A 565 13.55 -16.59 17.74
N ARG A 566 13.44 -16.73 16.41
CA ARG A 566 12.16 -16.86 15.70
C ARG A 566 11.36 -18.08 16.15
N GLN A 567 10.23 -17.84 16.83
CA GLN A 567 9.31 -18.90 17.25
C GLN A 567 7.89 -18.75 16.69
N TRP A 568 7.46 -17.51 16.38
CA TRP A 568 6.08 -17.22 15.92
C TRP A 568 6.09 -16.45 14.58
N SER A 569 4.90 -16.21 14.04
CA SER A 569 4.65 -15.39 12.85
C SER A 569 3.71 -14.22 13.16
N ILE A 570 3.79 -13.17 12.34
CA ILE A 570 2.87 -12.03 12.41
C ILE A 570 1.60 -12.39 11.62
N PRO A 571 0.39 -12.25 12.21
CA PRO A 571 -0.84 -12.38 11.44
C PRO A 571 -0.89 -11.35 10.31
N TRP A 572 -1.31 -11.76 9.11
CA TRP A 572 -1.37 -10.88 7.94
C TRP A 572 -2.25 -9.65 8.21
N GLY A 573 -1.70 -8.45 8.02
CA GLY A 573 -2.40 -7.19 8.28
C GLY A 573 -2.63 -6.89 9.77
N ALA A 574 -1.84 -7.48 10.68
CA ALA A 574 -1.98 -7.24 12.12
C ALA A 574 -1.85 -5.75 12.46
N ARG A 575 -2.90 -5.16 13.06
CA ARG A 575 -2.92 -3.77 13.53
C ARG A 575 -2.37 -3.65 14.95
N VAL A 576 -1.27 -2.92 15.10
CA VAL A 576 -0.65 -2.56 16.38
C VAL A 576 -0.95 -1.10 16.68
N GLU A 577 -1.42 -0.77 17.88
CA GLU A 577 -1.52 0.63 18.33
C GLU A 577 -0.11 1.20 18.57
N VAL A 578 0.11 2.40 18.04
CA VAL A 578 1.35 3.20 18.11
C VAL A 578 0.94 4.66 18.28
N THR A 579 1.81 5.53 18.78
CA THR A 579 1.53 6.97 18.89
C THR A 579 2.81 7.73 18.59
N LEU A 580 3.12 7.90 17.31
CA LEU A 580 4.38 8.48 16.84
C LEU A 580 4.10 9.43 15.69
N GLY A 581 4.38 10.73 15.88
CA GLY A 581 4.01 11.78 14.92
C GLY A 581 2.50 11.74 14.61
N PRO A 582 2.09 11.65 13.33
CA PRO A 582 0.69 11.61 12.94
C PRO A 582 0.04 10.22 13.07
N PHE A 583 0.81 9.19 13.44
CA PHE A 583 0.39 7.80 13.35
C PHE A 583 -0.21 7.25 14.66
N VAL A 584 -1.38 6.61 14.55
CA VAL A 584 -2.12 5.98 15.66
C VAL A 584 -2.05 4.45 15.63
N ALA A 585 -1.56 3.86 14.54
CA ALA A 585 -1.35 2.42 14.43
C ALA A 585 -0.28 2.06 13.39
N VAL A 586 0.12 0.79 13.38
CA VAL A 586 0.92 0.17 12.33
C VAL A 586 0.23 -1.14 11.90
N ARG A 587 0.04 -1.32 10.60
CA ARG A 587 -0.45 -2.57 10.00
C ARG A 587 0.72 -3.29 9.34
N ILE A 588 0.93 -4.56 9.66
CA ILE A 588 2.15 -5.29 9.26
C ILE A 588 1.82 -6.46 8.33
N PHE A 589 2.60 -6.58 7.27
CA PHE A 589 2.57 -7.70 6.32
C PHE A 589 3.97 -8.34 6.25
N GLU A 590 4.05 -9.66 6.40
CA GLU A 590 5.31 -10.40 6.31
C GLU A 590 5.37 -11.23 5.03
N GLN A 591 6.46 -11.08 4.25
CA GLN A 591 6.75 -11.95 3.12
C GLN A 591 8.24 -12.36 3.12
N ALA A 592 8.50 -13.68 3.17
CA ALA A 592 9.86 -14.25 3.12
C ALA A 592 10.87 -13.70 4.16
N GLY A 593 10.39 -13.17 5.30
CA GLY A 593 11.21 -12.53 6.32
C GLY A 593 11.47 -11.03 6.08
N GLU A 594 10.82 -10.43 5.10
CA GLU A 594 10.70 -8.99 4.90
C GLU A 594 9.34 -8.51 5.40
N PHE A 595 9.27 -7.30 5.96
CA PHE A 595 8.11 -6.76 6.66
C PHE A 595 7.76 -5.40 6.10
N SER A 596 6.55 -5.28 5.55
CA SER A 596 5.95 -4.00 5.18
C SER A 596 5.12 -3.49 6.35
N CYS A 597 5.58 -2.41 6.96
CA CYS A 597 4.95 -1.74 8.09
C CYS A 597 4.24 -0.47 7.59
N HIS A 598 2.94 -0.57 7.43
CA HIS A 598 2.07 0.53 7.01
C HIS A 598 1.69 1.31 8.27
N PHE A 599 2.37 2.41 8.56
CA PHE A 599 2.02 3.34 9.62
C PHE A 599 0.74 4.06 9.23
N LEU A 600 -0.27 4.06 10.11
CA LEU A 600 -1.63 4.52 9.82
C LEU A 600 -1.96 5.78 10.62
N ASP A 601 -2.49 6.80 9.95
CA ASP A 601 -3.05 7.98 10.59
C ASP A 601 -4.47 7.74 11.15
N VAL A 602 -5.11 8.79 11.67
CA VAL A 602 -6.47 8.75 12.22
C VAL A 602 -7.55 8.37 11.20
N ASN A 603 -7.27 8.50 9.90
CA ASN A 603 -8.16 8.19 8.79
C ASN A 603 -7.83 6.83 8.14
N ASP A 604 -6.95 6.03 8.77
CA ASP A 604 -6.40 4.76 8.25
C ASP A 604 -5.62 4.88 6.93
N ARG A 605 -5.19 6.09 6.55
CA ARG A 605 -4.27 6.34 5.44
C ARG A 605 -2.87 5.87 5.83
N TYR A 606 -2.12 5.31 4.89
CA TYR A 606 -0.84 4.63 5.17
C TYR A 606 0.41 5.40 4.73
N PHE A 607 1.47 5.23 5.51
CA PHE A 607 2.84 5.60 5.19
C PHE A 607 3.70 4.33 5.26
N LEU A 608 4.51 4.06 4.23
CA LEU A 608 5.24 2.78 4.12
C LEU A 608 6.64 2.87 4.75
N VAL A 609 6.87 2.02 5.74
CA VAL A 609 8.18 1.72 6.30
C VAL A 609 8.44 0.24 6.10
N SER A 610 9.63 -0.14 5.67
CA SER A 610 9.98 -1.54 5.42
C SER A 610 11.20 -1.95 6.25
N VAL A 611 11.14 -3.13 6.87
CA VAL A 611 12.23 -3.75 7.64
C VAL A 611 12.40 -5.23 7.27
N GLY A 612 13.52 -5.86 7.59
CA GLY A 612 13.78 -7.26 7.21
C GLY A 612 14.65 -8.02 8.19
N LEU A 613 14.43 -9.33 8.32
CA LEU A 613 15.18 -10.23 9.21
C LEU A 613 16.49 -10.75 8.60
N GLN A 614 16.74 -10.51 7.31
CA GLN A 614 17.96 -10.96 6.66
C GLN A 614 19.07 -9.91 6.84
N ARG A 615 20.35 -10.31 6.75
CA ARG A 615 21.48 -9.38 6.60
C ARG A 615 21.41 -8.51 5.33
N ARG A 616 20.48 -8.84 4.42
CA ARG A 616 20.09 -8.02 3.28
C ARG A 616 18.86 -7.19 3.69
N PRO A 617 18.82 -5.87 3.45
CA PRO A 617 17.65 -5.07 3.79
C PRO A 617 16.43 -5.47 2.91
N PRO A 618 15.21 -4.98 3.20
CA PRO A 618 13.98 -5.37 2.49
C PRO A 618 13.91 -4.84 1.05
N ARG A 619 13.21 -5.56 0.17
CA ARG A 619 12.97 -5.21 -1.25
C ARG A 619 12.08 -3.99 -1.40
N ALA A 620 11.03 -3.89 -0.59
CA ALA A 620 10.24 -2.68 -0.50
C ALA A 620 11.07 -1.59 0.19
N VAL A 621 11.07 -0.38 -0.39
CA VAL A 621 11.78 0.78 0.13
C VAL A 621 10.88 1.53 1.12
N SER A 622 11.45 2.03 2.22
CA SER A 622 10.75 2.95 3.12
C SER A 622 10.63 4.32 2.45
N THR A 623 9.48 4.98 2.56
CA THR A 623 9.34 6.36 2.10
C THR A 623 10.27 7.26 2.93
N ARG A 624 11.21 7.96 2.28
CA ARG A 624 12.12 8.91 2.96
C ARG A 624 11.39 10.17 3.38
N LEU A 625 11.92 10.86 4.38
CA LEU A 625 11.33 12.08 4.94
C LEU A 625 12.28 13.27 4.77
N VAL A 626 11.71 14.46 4.66
CA VAL A 626 12.48 15.71 4.64
C VAL A 626 12.04 16.64 5.77
N ARG A 627 12.95 17.50 6.20
CA ARG A 627 12.69 18.62 7.12
C ARG A 627 13.34 19.89 6.59
N ARG A 628 12.84 21.06 6.99
CA ARG A 628 13.51 22.34 6.69
C ARG A 628 14.58 22.60 7.74
N ARG A 629 15.75 23.07 7.30
CA ARG A 629 16.81 23.54 8.20
C ARG A 629 16.38 24.88 8.83
N ALA A 630 16.67 25.07 10.11
CA ALA A 630 16.13 26.19 10.90
C ALA A 630 16.77 27.57 10.63
N ASP A 631 17.91 27.60 9.94
CA ASP A 631 18.73 28.78 9.62
C ASP A 631 18.42 29.37 8.22
N ASP A 632 18.38 28.52 7.19
CA ASP A 632 18.22 28.91 5.77
C ASP A 632 16.91 28.40 5.13
N GLY A 633 16.17 27.53 5.81
CA GLY A 633 14.94 26.91 5.29
C GLY A 633 15.16 25.82 4.23
N ALA A 634 16.41 25.43 3.94
CA ALA A 634 16.73 24.42 2.94
C ALA A 634 16.17 23.04 3.34
N LEU A 635 15.74 22.27 2.35
CA LEU A 635 15.24 20.91 2.56
C LEU A 635 16.41 19.95 2.77
N LEU A 636 16.36 19.18 3.85
CA LEU A 636 17.30 18.11 4.18
C LEU A 636 16.55 16.80 4.42
N TRP A 637 17.24 15.68 4.23
CA TRP A 637 16.77 14.37 4.70
C TRP A 637 16.58 14.38 6.22
N ASN A 638 15.47 13.79 6.69
CA ASN A 638 15.12 13.70 8.09
C ASN A 638 15.44 12.30 8.62
N GLU A 639 16.75 12.00 8.66
CA GLU A 639 17.29 10.70 9.07
C GLU A 639 16.85 10.32 10.49
N ASP A 640 16.66 11.30 11.39
CA ASP A 640 16.11 11.10 12.73
C ASP A 640 14.72 10.44 12.69
N ALA A 641 13.83 10.94 11.82
CA ALA A 641 12.48 10.41 11.66
C ALA A 641 12.45 9.06 10.96
N GLU A 642 13.28 8.88 9.92
CA GLU A 642 13.42 7.60 9.21
C GLU A 642 13.92 6.48 10.15
N ALA A 643 14.99 6.76 10.91
CA ALA A 643 15.55 5.83 11.88
C ALA A 643 14.57 5.55 13.03
N SER A 644 13.87 6.56 13.55
CA SER A 644 12.83 6.38 14.58
C SER A 644 11.71 5.44 14.13
N LEU A 645 11.20 5.63 12.90
CA LEU A 645 10.15 4.80 12.33
C LEU A 645 10.61 3.36 12.08
N ALA A 646 11.81 3.18 11.52
CA ALA A 646 12.42 1.87 11.29
C ALA A 646 12.67 1.12 12.61
N LEU A 647 13.16 1.81 13.64
CA LEU A 647 13.43 1.27 14.97
C LEU A 647 12.14 0.84 15.69
N VAL A 648 11.06 1.65 15.62
CA VAL A 648 9.74 1.25 16.14
C VAL A 648 9.17 0.05 15.38
N ALA A 649 9.30 0.01 14.05
CA ALA A 649 8.88 -1.14 13.25
C ALA A 649 9.65 -2.42 13.64
N ALA A 650 10.97 -2.33 13.77
CA ALA A 650 11.84 -3.42 14.21
C ALA A 650 11.44 -3.95 15.61
N ALA A 651 11.21 -3.06 16.58
CA ALA A 651 10.77 -3.43 17.93
C ALA A 651 9.43 -4.18 17.93
N ILE A 652 8.47 -3.74 17.11
CA ILE A 652 7.17 -4.42 16.97
C ILE A 652 7.33 -5.81 16.32
N VAL A 653 8.11 -5.91 15.23
CA VAL A 653 8.38 -7.19 14.53
C VAL A 653 9.03 -8.18 15.49
N ARG A 654 10.07 -7.76 16.22
CA ARG A 654 10.74 -8.54 17.27
C ARG A 654 9.75 -9.02 18.33
N ASP A 655 8.90 -8.14 18.85
CA ASP A 655 7.90 -8.46 19.88
C ASP A 655 6.81 -9.46 19.40
N PHE A 656 6.53 -9.56 18.10
CA PHE A 656 5.64 -10.61 17.57
C PHE A 656 6.33 -11.97 17.42
N VAL A 657 7.58 -11.95 16.92
CA VAL A 657 8.28 -13.12 16.37
C VAL A 657 9.08 -13.86 17.46
N VAL A 658 9.62 -13.11 18.42
CA VAL A 658 10.30 -13.60 19.62
C VAL A 658 9.30 -13.86 20.75
N VAL A 659 9.56 -14.88 21.55
CA VAL A 659 8.73 -15.31 22.67
C VAL A 659 9.49 -15.16 23.98
N GLU A 660 8.90 -14.45 24.93
CA GLU A 660 9.38 -14.52 26.31
C GLU A 660 8.95 -15.85 26.94
N GLN A 661 9.91 -16.70 27.30
CA GLN A 661 9.65 -17.84 28.18
C GLN A 661 9.49 -17.33 29.62
N ARG A 662 8.47 -17.79 30.32
CA ARG A 662 8.27 -17.55 31.75
C ARG A 662 7.76 -18.82 32.44
N GLU A 663 8.36 -19.19 33.55
CA GLU A 663 7.90 -20.35 34.32
C GLU A 663 6.50 -20.10 34.91
N SER A 664 5.64 -21.13 34.83
CA SER A 664 4.27 -21.08 35.36
C SER A 664 4.24 -21.32 36.88
N VAL A 665 4.80 -20.42 37.67
CA VAL A 665 4.90 -20.56 39.15
C VAL A 665 3.53 -20.55 39.87
N PHE A 666 2.40 -20.36 39.15
CA PHE A 666 1.04 -20.19 39.72
C PHE A 666 0.01 -21.16 39.14
N THR A 667 -0.53 -22.04 39.99
CA THR A 667 -1.69 -22.92 39.71
C THR A 667 -3.03 -22.25 39.99
N SER A 668 -3.08 -21.12 40.71
CA SER A 668 -4.32 -20.41 41.04
C SER A 668 -4.74 -19.43 39.93
N ARG A 669 -5.69 -19.84 39.08
CA ARG A 669 -6.40 -18.90 38.19
C ARG A 669 -7.46 -18.14 38.98
N PRO A 670 -7.36 -16.81 39.16
CA PRO A 670 -8.46 -16.04 39.75
C PRO A 670 -9.70 -16.14 38.84
N MET A 671 -10.85 -16.43 39.46
CA MET A 671 -12.11 -16.63 38.76
C MET A 671 -12.64 -15.32 38.17
N ARG A 672 -12.23 -14.99 36.93
CA ARG A 672 -12.78 -13.85 36.19
C ARG A 672 -14.29 -14.02 36.03
N ARG A 673 -15.06 -13.20 36.75
CA ARG A 673 -16.51 -13.01 36.54
C ARG A 673 -16.73 -12.70 35.05
N ARG A 674 -17.60 -13.47 34.39
CA ARG A 674 -18.05 -13.15 33.03
C ARG A 674 -18.92 -11.90 33.08
N ILE A 675 -18.35 -10.77 32.68
CA ILE A 675 -19.13 -9.57 32.36
C ILE A 675 -20.04 -9.95 31.17
N ARG A 676 -21.34 -9.66 31.29
CA ARG A 676 -22.29 -9.76 30.17
C ARG A 676 -22.22 -8.45 29.39
N GLY A 677 -22.23 -8.54 28.06
CA GLY A 677 -21.77 -7.49 27.17
C GLY A 677 -20.34 -7.81 26.74
N ARG A 678 -20.18 -8.32 25.51
CA ARG A 678 -18.86 -8.51 24.91
C ARG A 678 -18.52 -7.24 24.15
N ASP A 679 -17.46 -6.56 24.58
CA ASP A 679 -16.66 -5.82 23.62
C ASP A 679 -16.15 -6.82 22.56
N LEU A 680 -16.28 -6.45 21.29
CA LEU A 680 -15.77 -7.23 20.15
C LEU A 680 -14.26 -7.05 19.98
N ARG A 681 -13.70 -5.98 20.56
CA ARG A 681 -12.27 -5.68 20.53
C ARG A 681 -11.51 -6.56 21.52
N THR A 682 -10.49 -7.26 21.03
CA THR A 682 -9.57 -8.06 21.86
C THR A 682 -8.18 -7.46 21.79
N VAL A 683 -7.74 -6.79 22.86
CA VAL A 683 -6.38 -6.24 22.96
C VAL A 683 -5.39 -7.34 23.33
N ILE A 684 -4.32 -7.48 22.55
CA ILE A 684 -3.24 -8.45 22.74
C ILE A 684 -1.93 -7.70 22.95
N TYR A 685 -1.36 -7.81 24.14
CA TYR A 685 -0.04 -7.23 24.44
C TYR A 685 1.07 -8.12 23.91
N LEU A 686 2.12 -7.49 23.37
CA LEU A 686 3.39 -8.09 22.95
C LEU A 686 4.52 -7.56 23.87
N PRO A 687 5.64 -8.28 24.04
CA PRO A 687 5.96 -9.59 23.47
C PRO A 687 5.05 -10.71 23.98
N ARG A 688 4.92 -11.79 23.19
CA ARG A 688 4.06 -12.93 23.55
C ARG A 688 4.78 -13.82 24.58
N VAL A 689 4.12 -14.11 25.69
CA VAL A 689 4.66 -14.94 26.77
C VAL A 689 4.24 -16.39 26.61
N ARG A 690 5.21 -17.31 26.53
CA ARG A 690 4.99 -18.76 26.67
C ARG A 690 5.21 -19.14 28.13
N TYR A 691 4.19 -19.79 28.70
CA TYR A 691 4.27 -20.35 30.04
C TYR A 691 4.65 -21.82 29.96
N ASP A 692 5.79 -22.17 30.54
CA ASP A 692 6.16 -23.58 30.66
C ASP A 692 5.26 -24.27 31.69
N ARG A 693 4.55 -25.28 31.20
CA ARG A 693 3.78 -26.22 32.00
C ARG A 693 4.30 -27.61 31.71
N LEU A 694 4.51 -28.39 32.77
CA LEU A 694 4.60 -29.85 32.69
C LEU A 694 3.24 -30.39 32.24
N ASP A 695 3.08 -30.54 30.93
CA ASP A 695 1.87 -31.12 30.34
C ASP A 695 1.93 -32.65 30.38
N MET A 696 1.37 -33.22 31.45
CA MET A 696 1.21 -34.66 31.63
C MET A 696 0.34 -35.33 30.56
N ALA A 697 -0.35 -34.57 29.69
CA ALA A 697 -1.06 -35.11 28.53
C ALA A 697 -0.17 -35.20 27.28
N ALA A 698 0.86 -34.35 27.14
CA ALA A 698 1.77 -34.37 25.98
C ALA A 698 2.55 -35.70 25.87
N VAL A 699 2.85 -36.34 27.00
CA VAL A 699 3.46 -37.68 27.08
C VAL A 699 2.57 -38.79 26.47
N ARG A 700 1.29 -38.51 26.18
CA ARG A 700 0.32 -39.48 25.63
C ARG A 700 -0.19 -39.16 24.22
N SER A 701 0.30 -38.10 23.59
CA SER A 701 -0.24 -37.60 22.32
C SER A 701 0.86 -37.25 21.30
N ALA A 702 1.97 -37.99 21.32
CA ALA A 702 3.09 -37.80 20.40
C ALA A 702 2.80 -38.25 18.95
N ASP A 703 1.73 -39.02 18.71
CA ASP A 703 1.51 -39.73 17.43
C ASP A 703 0.60 -39.00 16.41
N THR A 704 0.15 -37.76 16.66
CA THR A 704 -0.70 -37.00 15.69
C THR A 704 -0.35 -35.51 15.65
N ALA A 705 0.67 -35.14 14.88
CA ALA A 705 1.24 -33.79 14.82
C ALA A 705 1.06 -33.05 13.48
N GLU A 706 0.13 -33.44 12.61
CA GLU A 706 -0.05 -32.80 11.28
C GLU A 706 -1.31 -31.90 11.14
N ASP A 707 -2.32 -32.01 12.00
CA ASP A 707 -3.63 -31.32 11.83
C ASP A 707 -3.78 -29.97 12.56
N ALA A 708 -2.69 -29.30 12.92
CA ALA A 708 -2.74 -28.04 13.69
C ALA A 708 -3.23 -26.81 12.88
N ALA A 709 -3.34 -26.91 11.55
CA ALA A 709 -3.72 -25.82 10.65
C ALA A 709 -5.22 -25.80 10.27
N ALA A 710 -6.05 -26.72 10.79
CA ALA A 710 -7.47 -26.76 10.49
C ALA A 710 -8.29 -25.86 11.43
N VAL A 711 -8.85 -24.77 10.90
CA VAL A 711 -9.96 -24.04 11.54
C VAL A 711 -11.09 -25.03 11.81
N ARG A 712 -11.39 -25.30 13.08
CA ARG A 712 -12.44 -26.27 13.46
C ARG A 712 -13.81 -25.76 13.00
N ALA A 713 -14.27 -26.29 11.86
CA ALA A 713 -15.57 -26.01 11.29
C ALA A 713 -16.70 -26.25 12.31
N ARG A 714 -17.82 -25.52 12.12
CA ARG A 714 -19.05 -25.75 12.88
C ARG A 714 -19.46 -27.21 12.73
N HIS A 715 -19.53 -27.92 13.85
CA HIS A 715 -20.06 -29.28 13.87
C HIS A 715 -21.11 -29.42 14.98
N PRO A 716 -22.23 -30.12 14.70
CA PRO A 716 -23.23 -30.43 15.71
C PRO A 716 -22.67 -31.49 16.66
N VAL A 717 -22.58 -31.16 17.94
CA VAL A 717 -22.27 -32.14 18.98
C VAL A 717 -23.57 -32.81 19.40
N GLY A 718 -23.68 -34.12 19.17
CA GLY A 718 -24.82 -34.93 19.59
C GLY A 718 -25.01 -34.95 21.12
N HIS A 719 -26.20 -35.35 21.56
CA HIS A 719 -26.44 -35.54 22.99
C HIS A 719 -25.55 -36.67 23.54
N HIS A 720 -24.99 -36.49 24.73
CA HIS A 720 -24.13 -37.51 25.35
C HIS A 720 -24.06 -37.33 26.88
N LEU A 721 -23.62 -38.39 27.56
CA LEU A 721 -23.28 -38.36 28.97
C LEU A 721 -21.82 -37.94 29.15
N ARG A 722 -21.56 -37.07 30.13
CA ARG A 722 -20.22 -36.59 30.50
C ARG A 722 -20.00 -36.83 32.00
N ARG A 723 -18.81 -37.28 32.41
CA ARG A 723 -18.46 -37.37 33.84
C ARG A 723 -18.54 -36.00 34.51
N ALA A 724 -19.26 -35.94 35.64
CA ALA A 724 -19.44 -34.76 36.48
C ALA A 724 -19.89 -35.21 37.88
N GLY A 725 -19.38 -34.59 38.94
CA GLY A 725 -19.61 -35.06 40.31
C GLY A 725 -21.08 -35.25 40.71
N ASN A 726 -21.99 -34.45 40.16
CA ASN A 726 -23.43 -34.63 40.29
C ASN A 726 -24.19 -34.05 39.08
N ALA A 727 -25.24 -34.73 38.62
CA ALA A 727 -26.22 -34.16 37.68
C ALA A 727 -27.27 -33.32 38.43
N SER A 728 -27.50 -32.08 37.98
CA SER A 728 -28.60 -31.24 38.49
C SER A 728 -29.98 -31.82 38.11
N ALA A 729 -31.02 -31.51 38.89
CA ALA A 729 -32.38 -31.97 38.62
C ALA A 729 -32.86 -31.61 37.21
N ALA A 730 -32.54 -30.40 36.72
CA ALA A 730 -32.83 -29.97 35.36
C ALA A 730 -32.12 -30.79 34.28
N GLN A 731 -30.88 -31.26 34.54
CA GLN A 731 -30.16 -32.13 33.61
C GLN A 731 -30.71 -33.57 33.61
N ARG A 732 -31.13 -34.08 34.77
CA ARG A 732 -31.82 -35.39 34.87
C ARG A 732 -33.16 -35.35 34.12
N PHE A 733 -33.94 -34.28 34.31
CA PHE A 733 -35.20 -34.04 33.59
C PHE A 733 -34.99 -33.91 32.07
N LEU A 734 -33.96 -33.17 31.62
CA LEU A 734 -33.62 -33.15 30.19
C LEU A 734 -33.25 -34.53 29.68
N ALA A 735 -32.39 -35.28 30.38
CA ALA A 735 -31.96 -36.61 29.96
C ALA A 735 -33.14 -37.57 29.78
N GLN A 736 -34.07 -37.58 30.74
CA GLN A 736 -35.31 -38.35 30.68
C GLN A 736 -36.14 -38.02 29.42
N ARG A 737 -36.20 -36.74 29.03
CA ARG A 737 -36.89 -36.29 27.80
C ARG A 737 -36.19 -36.74 26.50
N TYR A 738 -34.90 -37.08 26.56
CA TYR A 738 -34.16 -37.74 25.48
C TYR A 738 -34.09 -39.27 25.64
N GLY A 739 -34.83 -39.86 26.59
CA GLY A 739 -34.84 -41.31 26.85
C GLY A 739 -33.60 -41.86 27.55
N ILE A 740 -32.76 -40.99 28.13
CA ILE A 740 -31.46 -41.36 28.73
C ILE A 740 -31.53 -41.30 30.25
N ASN A 741 -31.24 -42.42 30.91
CA ASN A 741 -30.97 -42.45 32.33
C ASN A 741 -29.54 -41.97 32.61
N VAL A 742 -29.33 -41.16 33.66
CA VAL A 742 -28.03 -40.55 33.98
C VAL A 742 -27.42 -41.28 35.19
N PRO A 743 -26.32 -42.05 35.01
CA PRO A 743 -25.66 -42.72 36.12
C PRO A 743 -25.04 -41.74 37.12
N GLU A 744 -24.80 -42.20 38.34
CA GLU A 744 -24.07 -41.45 39.35
C GLU A 744 -22.64 -41.13 38.88
N GLY A 745 -22.16 -39.92 39.18
CA GLY A 745 -20.89 -39.40 38.63
C GLY A 745 -20.93 -38.95 37.17
N PHE A 746 -22.10 -38.92 36.52
CA PHE A 746 -22.30 -38.40 35.17
C PHE A 746 -23.36 -37.28 35.14
N THR A 747 -23.38 -36.52 34.03
CA THR A 747 -24.41 -35.54 33.70
C THR A 747 -24.73 -35.55 32.20
N PHE A 748 -25.92 -35.08 31.85
CA PHE A 748 -26.40 -35.03 30.47
C PHE A 748 -26.01 -33.72 29.78
N VAL A 749 -25.45 -33.84 28.59
CA VAL A 749 -25.11 -32.73 27.68
C VAL A 749 -26.09 -32.78 26.51
N ARG A 750 -26.95 -31.75 26.40
CA ARG A 750 -27.88 -31.60 25.27
C ARG A 750 -27.12 -31.33 23.95
N PRO A 751 -27.76 -31.58 22.78
CA PRO A 751 -27.15 -31.22 21.50
C PRO A 751 -26.84 -29.72 21.44
N HIS A 752 -25.68 -29.38 20.93
CA HIS A 752 -25.25 -27.99 20.72
C HIS A 752 -24.20 -27.92 19.62
N GLU A 753 -24.12 -26.79 18.93
CA GLU A 753 -23.02 -26.53 18.00
C GLU A 753 -21.77 -26.09 18.75
N ARG A 754 -20.60 -26.49 18.23
CA ARG A 754 -19.30 -25.94 18.64
C ARG A 754 -18.59 -25.32 17.44
N GLY A 755 -17.87 -24.22 17.71
CA GLY A 755 -17.29 -23.36 16.68
C GLY A 755 -18.23 -22.20 16.29
N GLY A 756 -17.68 -21.12 15.76
CA GLY A 756 -18.48 -20.06 15.10
C GLY A 756 -19.09 -18.97 15.98
N VAL A 757 -18.29 -18.36 16.87
CA VAL A 757 -18.15 -16.89 16.71
C VAL A 757 -17.14 -16.74 15.58
N PRO A 758 -17.45 -16.07 14.46
CA PRO A 758 -16.47 -15.83 13.40
C PRO A 758 -15.19 -15.23 14.02
N GLU A 759 -14.03 -15.73 13.60
CA GLU A 759 -12.76 -15.09 13.99
C GLU A 759 -12.69 -13.68 13.38
N GLU A 760 -13.31 -13.53 12.21
CA GLU A 760 -13.63 -12.30 11.47
C GLU A 760 -14.41 -11.24 12.27
N GLU A 761 -15.28 -11.64 13.22
CA GLU A 761 -16.04 -10.68 14.08
C GLU A 761 -15.20 -10.10 15.22
N ARG A 762 -14.00 -10.64 15.49
CA ARG A 762 -13.15 -10.18 16.60
C ARG A 762 -12.05 -9.26 16.09
N ILE A 763 -12.27 -7.96 16.27
CA ILE A 763 -11.23 -6.95 16.03
C ILE A 763 -10.09 -7.19 17.03
N ARG A 764 -9.00 -7.82 16.57
CA ARG A 764 -7.77 -8.00 17.34
C ARG A 764 -6.91 -6.76 17.17
N VAL A 765 -6.57 -6.14 18.28
CA VAL A 765 -5.67 -4.97 18.31
C VAL A 765 -4.45 -5.33 19.15
N TYR A 766 -3.25 -5.09 18.61
CA TYR A 766 -2.01 -5.43 19.29
C TYR A 766 -1.40 -4.19 19.97
N ARG A 767 -0.62 -4.40 21.03
CA ARG A 767 0.16 -3.34 21.71
C ARG A 767 1.56 -3.86 22.02
N SER A 768 2.59 -3.32 21.37
CA SER A 768 3.99 -3.67 21.69
C SER A 768 4.47 -2.88 22.90
N ARG A 769 4.89 -3.61 23.95
CA ARG A 769 5.50 -2.99 25.13
C ARG A 769 6.85 -2.36 24.82
N SER A 770 7.64 -2.99 23.96
CA SER A 770 8.96 -2.48 23.58
C SER A 770 8.81 -1.14 22.84
N ALA A 771 8.00 -1.08 21.78
CA ALA A 771 7.73 0.16 21.05
C ALA A 771 7.08 1.24 21.93
N SER A 772 6.10 0.89 22.78
CA SER A 772 5.50 1.87 23.71
C SER A 772 6.53 2.45 24.68
N ARG A 773 7.49 1.67 25.19
CA ARG A 773 8.54 2.19 26.09
C ARG A 773 9.50 3.14 25.40
N MET A 774 9.79 2.91 24.11
CA MET A 774 10.69 3.74 23.31
C MET A 774 10.05 5.06 22.90
N ILE A 775 8.72 5.05 22.65
CA ILE A 775 7.93 6.25 22.33
C ILE A 775 7.65 7.09 23.59
N PHE A 776 7.26 6.43 24.69
CA PHE A 776 6.84 7.07 25.93
C PHE A 776 7.90 6.94 27.03
N GLN A 777 9.15 7.31 26.72
CA GLN A 777 10.25 7.22 27.68
C GLN A 777 10.23 8.33 28.77
N GLU A 778 9.13 9.09 28.86
CA GLU A 778 8.63 9.68 30.10
C GLU A 778 7.21 9.16 30.40
N LEU A 779 7.10 8.08 31.20
CA LEU A 779 5.84 7.70 31.85
C LEU A 779 6.07 6.84 33.11
N ALA A 780 6.95 7.33 33.99
CA ALA A 780 7.10 6.87 35.37
C ALA A 780 5.99 7.42 36.31
N THR A 781 4.81 7.74 35.77
CA THR A 781 3.62 8.17 36.51
C THR A 781 2.38 7.64 35.82
N ALA A 782 1.86 6.50 36.28
CA ALA A 782 0.54 6.04 35.85
C ALA A 782 -0.50 7.16 36.07
N PRO A 783 -1.44 7.41 35.13
CA PRO A 783 -2.35 8.54 35.23
C PRO A 783 -3.11 8.54 36.55
N THR A 784 -3.30 9.73 37.12
CA THR A 784 -3.85 9.93 38.47
C THR A 784 -5.20 9.20 38.64
N GLY A 785 -5.18 8.08 39.36
CA GLY A 785 -6.35 7.20 39.54
C GLY A 785 -6.15 5.75 39.06
N THR A 786 -5.11 5.44 38.30
CA THR A 786 -4.73 4.04 38.02
C THR A 786 -4.02 3.42 39.23
N ARG A 787 -4.50 2.25 39.68
CA ARG A 787 -3.89 1.54 40.82
C ARG A 787 -2.46 1.09 40.49
N PRO A 788 -1.47 1.30 41.40
CA PRO A 788 -0.18 0.63 41.30
C PRO A 788 -0.36 -0.89 41.18
N ALA A 789 0.51 -1.54 40.43
CA ALA A 789 0.57 -3.00 40.45
C ALA A 789 1.11 -3.42 41.83
N TRP A 790 0.38 -4.28 42.53
CA TRP A 790 0.69 -4.72 43.91
C TRP A 790 2.15 -5.19 44.05
N PHE A 791 2.69 -5.88 43.04
CA PHE A 791 4.08 -6.38 42.99
C PHE A 791 5.18 -5.32 42.95
N ASP A 792 4.85 -4.05 42.74
CA ASP A 792 5.85 -2.96 42.72
C ASP A 792 5.89 -2.22 44.07
N PHE A 793 4.79 -2.12 44.82
CA PHE A 793 4.77 -1.45 46.12
C PHE A 793 5.73 -2.06 47.16
N GLU A 794 5.88 -3.39 47.19
CA GLU A 794 6.85 -4.05 48.08
C GLU A 794 8.30 -3.74 47.70
N LYS A 795 8.58 -3.47 46.42
CA LYS A 795 9.90 -3.02 45.96
C LYS A 795 10.12 -1.55 46.31
N ASP A 796 9.10 -0.72 46.16
CA ASP A 796 9.14 0.68 46.57
C ASP A 796 9.41 0.79 48.09
N CYS A 797 8.78 -0.08 48.88
CA CYS A 797 9.07 -0.23 50.31
C CYS A 797 10.51 -0.71 50.55
N ALA A 798 11.02 -1.68 49.80
CA ALA A 798 12.41 -2.13 49.93
C ALA A 798 13.42 -1.02 49.56
N HIS A 799 13.16 -0.22 48.53
CA HIS A 799 13.96 0.96 48.17
C HIS A 799 13.90 2.05 49.25
N LEU A 800 12.73 2.31 49.83
CA LEU A 800 12.56 3.25 50.95
C LEU A 800 13.38 2.83 52.17
N LEU A 801 13.39 1.55 52.52
CA LEU A 801 14.21 1.03 53.63
C LEU A 801 15.71 1.10 53.32
N ALA A 802 16.12 0.80 52.07
CA ALA A 802 17.49 0.97 51.62
C ALA A 802 17.96 2.43 51.67
N ALA A 803 17.12 3.38 51.24
CA ALA A 803 17.39 4.82 51.33
C ALA A 803 17.51 5.31 52.78
N ARG A 804 16.78 4.69 53.72
CA ARG A 804 16.92 4.90 55.17
C ARG A 804 18.16 4.21 55.79
N GLY A 805 19.07 3.66 54.98
CA GLY A 805 20.30 3.00 55.44
C GLY A 805 20.09 1.60 56.03
N MET A 806 18.91 0.99 55.82
CA MET A 806 18.63 -0.38 56.27
C MET A 806 18.99 -1.39 55.17
N ARG A 807 19.67 -2.46 55.52
CA ARG A 807 19.96 -3.56 54.60
C ARG A 807 18.78 -4.53 54.55
N VAL A 808 18.01 -4.49 53.47
CA VAL A 808 16.96 -5.49 53.20
C VAL A 808 17.61 -6.85 52.97
N ILE A 809 17.19 -7.88 53.71
CA ILE A 809 17.81 -9.21 53.72
C ILE A 809 17.00 -10.20 52.89
N HIS A 810 15.67 -10.12 52.94
CA HIS A 810 14.78 -11.02 52.22
C HIS A 810 13.50 -10.30 51.83
N GLN A 811 13.19 -10.32 50.54
CA GLN A 811 11.84 -10.10 50.02
C GLN A 811 11.17 -11.47 49.94
N ALA A 812 10.06 -11.67 50.64
CA ALA A 812 9.45 -12.99 50.78
C ALA A 812 8.92 -13.50 49.42
N ALA A 813 9.70 -14.41 48.81
CA ALA A 813 9.36 -15.04 47.54
C ALA A 813 8.80 -16.46 47.72
N GLN A 814 8.35 -16.80 48.93
CA GLN A 814 8.06 -18.17 49.34
C GLN A 814 6.55 -18.42 49.39
N ARG A 815 6.03 -18.98 48.30
CA ARG A 815 4.60 -18.92 47.96
C ARG A 815 3.69 -19.94 48.67
N ASP A 816 4.07 -20.30 49.90
CA ASP A 816 3.30 -21.11 50.85
C ASP A 816 2.92 -20.28 52.09
N GLY A 817 2.30 -19.11 51.86
CA GLY A 817 1.62 -18.31 52.89
C GLY A 817 2.52 -17.79 54.02
N ASP A 818 3.26 -16.71 53.75
CA ASP A 818 4.30 -16.08 54.60
C ASP A 818 3.86 -15.52 55.98
N GLY A 819 2.72 -15.95 56.52
CA GLY A 819 2.34 -15.76 57.92
C GLY A 819 2.21 -14.31 58.41
N GLY A 820 2.16 -13.34 57.49
CA GLY A 820 2.05 -11.92 57.80
C GLY A 820 3.30 -11.08 57.56
N VAL A 821 4.39 -11.61 56.99
CA VAL A 821 5.61 -10.83 56.66
C VAL A 821 5.75 -10.60 55.17
N ASP A 822 6.06 -9.36 54.78
CA ASP A 822 6.31 -8.99 53.38
C ASP A 822 7.81 -8.70 53.11
N LEU A 823 8.55 -8.07 54.06
CA LEU A 823 10.02 -7.87 53.98
C LEU A 823 10.73 -8.13 55.33
N TYR A 824 12.01 -8.52 55.25
CA TYR A 824 12.94 -8.49 56.39
C TYR A 824 14.08 -7.50 56.13
N ALA A 825 14.38 -6.64 57.10
CA ALA A 825 15.48 -5.66 57.02
C ALA A 825 16.34 -5.67 58.29
N VAL A 826 17.57 -5.16 58.20
CA VAL A 826 18.45 -4.90 59.35
C VAL A 826 18.97 -3.47 59.27
N ASP A 827 18.87 -2.72 60.36
CA ASP A 827 19.40 -1.36 60.43
C ASP A 827 20.91 -1.32 60.68
N ALA A 828 21.49 -0.12 60.65
CA ALA A 828 22.92 0.11 60.89
C ALA A 828 23.39 -0.27 62.31
N ALA A 829 22.49 -0.43 63.26
CA ALA A 829 22.78 -0.92 64.62
C ALA A 829 22.69 -2.46 64.74
N GLY A 830 22.34 -3.16 63.65
CA GLY A 830 22.23 -4.61 63.62
C GLY A 830 20.88 -5.16 64.13
N VAL A 831 19.88 -4.31 64.35
CA VAL A 831 18.55 -4.75 64.80
C VAL A 831 17.75 -5.31 63.62
N CYS A 832 17.13 -6.48 63.81
CA CYS A 832 16.25 -7.09 62.83
C CYS A 832 14.87 -6.45 62.83
N TRP A 833 14.33 -6.20 61.64
CA TRP A 833 13.01 -5.65 61.41
C TRP A 833 12.18 -6.59 60.54
N VAL A 834 10.94 -6.85 60.98
CA VAL A 834 9.91 -7.61 60.28
C VAL A 834 8.87 -6.62 59.78
N VAL A 835 8.68 -6.55 58.46
CA VAL A 835 7.93 -5.47 57.82
C VAL A 835 6.73 -6.03 57.08
N GLN A 836 5.57 -5.37 57.24
CA GLN A 836 4.35 -5.69 56.52
C GLN A 836 3.88 -4.51 55.66
N CYS A 837 3.64 -4.76 54.37
CA CYS A 837 3.39 -3.76 53.33
C CYS A 837 1.95 -3.89 52.80
N LYS A 838 1.07 -2.91 53.07
CA LYS A 838 -0.34 -2.93 52.63
C LYS A 838 -0.68 -1.81 51.65
N CYS A 839 -0.63 -2.10 50.35
CA CYS A 839 -1.08 -1.19 49.27
C CYS A 839 -2.62 -1.12 49.18
N TRP A 840 -3.27 -0.40 50.10
CA TRP A 840 -4.74 -0.21 50.13
C TRP A 840 -5.15 1.17 49.62
N SER A 841 -6.41 1.32 49.20
CA SER A 841 -6.95 2.63 48.78
C SER A 841 -7.05 3.59 49.97
N PRO A 842 -6.83 4.92 49.80
CA PRO A 842 -6.81 5.88 50.91
C PRO A 842 -8.09 5.97 51.76
N HIS A 843 -9.23 5.50 51.21
CA HIS A 843 -10.51 5.41 51.91
C HIS A 843 -10.73 4.08 52.67
N ARG A 844 -9.79 3.13 52.57
CA ARG A 844 -9.84 1.84 53.27
C ARG A 844 -8.69 1.79 54.29
N PRO A 845 -8.94 2.14 55.56
CA PRO A 845 -7.89 2.14 56.56
C PRO A 845 -7.46 0.73 56.99
N VAL A 846 -6.23 0.58 57.46
CA VAL A 846 -5.66 -0.65 58.02
C VAL A 846 -6.20 -0.88 59.44
N GLY A 847 -6.72 -2.08 59.68
CA GLY A 847 -7.34 -2.46 60.95
C GLY A 847 -6.34 -3.06 61.96
N PRO A 848 -6.75 -3.25 63.23
CA PRO A 848 -5.89 -3.83 64.27
C PRO A 848 -5.59 -5.33 64.04
N ASP A 849 -6.37 -6.00 63.18
CA ASP A 849 -6.14 -7.36 62.71
C ASP A 849 -4.75 -7.52 62.06
N VAL A 850 -4.33 -6.53 61.27
CA VAL A 850 -3.02 -6.51 60.59
C VAL A 850 -1.87 -6.35 61.60
N VAL A 851 -2.07 -5.53 62.64
CA VAL A 851 -1.09 -5.35 63.72
C VAL A 851 -0.89 -6.67 64.48
N ARG A 852 -1.98 -7.38 64.81
CA ARG A 852 -1.95 -8.68 65.50
C ARG A 852 -1.32 -9.78 64.65
N GLU A 853 -1.56 -9.76 63.35
CA GLU A 853 -0.91 -10.65 62.38
C GLU A 853 0.62 -10.48 62.46
N LEU A 854 1.11 -9.24 62.38
CA LEU A 854 2.55 -8.93 62.48
C LEU A 854 3.16 -9.30 63.84
N VAL A 855 2.45 -9.13 64.96
CA VAL A 855 2.89 -9.65 66.28
C VAL A 855 3.09 -11.16 66.25
N GLY A 856 2.14 -11.90 65.69
CA GLY A 856 2.24 -13.35 65.52
C GLY A 856 3.40 -13.77 64.61
N ALA A 857 3.65 -12.99 63.56
CA ALA A 857 4.72 -13.20 62.61
C ALA A 857 6.12 -13.01 63.25
N ILE A 858 6.31 -11.93 64.03
CA ILE A 858 7.54 -11.67 64.79
C ILE A 858 7.80 -12.80 65.79
N ALA A 859 6.79 -13.21 66.56
CA ALA A 859 6.90 -14.31 67.51
C ALA A 859 7.23 -15.67 66.83
N SER A 860 6.91 -15.82 65.55
CA SER A 860 7.33 -16.97 64.73
C SER A 860 8.78 -16.84 64.24
N ALA A 861 9.16 -15.66 63.74
CA ALA A 861 10.50 -15.37 63.19
C ALA A 861 11.63 -15.37 64.25
N ASP A 862 11.30 -15.03 65.50
CA ASP A 862 12.21 -14.99 66.64
C ASP A 862 12.27 -16.31 67.43
N ARG A 863 11.48 -17.32 67.04
CA ARG A 863 11.39 -18.59 67.77
C ARG A 863 12.75 -19.29 67.87
N GLY A 864 13.30 -19.34 69.09
CA GLY A 864 14.59 -19.95 69.39
C GLY A 864 15.81 -19.00 69.27
N LYS A 865 15.59 -17.69 69.13
CA LYS A 865 16.66 -16.67 69.12
C LYS A 865 16.69 -15.89 70.44
N GLY A 866 17.88 -15.37 70.79
CA GLY A 866 18.10 -14.55 71.99
C GLY A 866 17.88 -13.05 71.80
N THR A 867 17.53 -12.61 70.59
CA THR A 867 17.28 -11.20 70.23
C THR A 867 15.91 -11.09 69.57
N GLN A 868 15.11 -10.13 70.06
CA GLN A 868 13.77 -9.85 69.55
C GLN A 868 13.82 -8.88 68.37
N SER A 869 13.10 -9.19 67.29
CA SER A 869 12.95 -8.34 66.11
C SER A 869 11.89 -7.27 66.33
N ARG A 870 12.03 -6.12 65.67
CA ARG A 870 11.05 -5.03 65.68
C ARG A 870 10.04 -5.18 64.54
N GLY A 871 8.83 -4.65 64.74
CA GLY A 871 7.79 -4.61 63.72
C GLY A 871 7.72 -3.27 62.98
N MET A 872 7.42 -3.31 61.68
CA MET A 872 7.10 -2.11 60.90
C MET A 872 5.91 -2.35 59.97
N ILE A 873 5.01 -1.37 59.84
CA ILE A 873 3.86 -1.40 58.91
C ILE A 873 3.98 -0.24 57.93
N ILE A 874 3.97 -0.55 56.63
CA ILE A 874 4.06 0.44 55.55
C ILE A 874 2.78 0.36 54.70
N THR A 875 2.09 1.49 54.47
CA THR A 875 0.83 1.49 53.70
C THR A 875 0.62 2.75 52.86
N THR A 876 -0.01 2.59 51.70
CA THR A 876 -0.54 3.69 50.86
C THR A 876 -1.84 4.31 51.41
N SER A 877 -2.34 3.79 52.53
CA SER A 877 -3.57 4.24 53.20
C SER A 877 -3.23 4.84 54.58
N ARG A 878 -4.20 4.91 55.48
CA ARG A 878 -4.01 5.23 56.90
C ARG A 878 -4.32 4.03 57.78
N LEU A 879 -3.80 3.99 59.01
CA LEU A 879 -4.29 3.06 60.03
C LEU A 879 -5.60 3.61 60.64
N THR A 880 -6.38 2.73 61.26
CA THR A 880 -7.46 3.11 62.18
C THR A 880 -6.89 3.50 63.55
N ASP A 881 -7.59 4.34 64.32
CA ASP A 881 -7.12 4.78 65.65
C ASP A 881 -6.82 3.61 66.59
N GLY A 882 -7.64 2.55 66.54
CA GLY A 882 -7.41 1.31 67.28
C GLY A 882 -6.15 0.55 66.82
N ALA A 883 -5.83 0.57 65.51
CA ALA A 883 -4.62 -0.02 64.98
C ALA A 883 -3.37 0.81 65.34
N LEU A 884 -3.48 2.14 65.39
CA LEU A 884 -2.40 3.02 65.85
C LEU A 884 -2.09 2.83 67.33
N ALA A 885 -3.12 2.77 68.18
CA ALA A 885 -2.96 2.50 69.60
C ALA A 885 -2.32 1.11 69.83
N GLU A 886 -2.73 0.09 69.07
CA GLU A 886 -2.18 -1.26 69.18
C GLU A 886 -0.74 -1.36 68.64
N ALA A 887 -0.42 -0.70 67.52
CA ALA A 887 0.94 -0.64 66.98
C ALA A 887 1.90 0.09 67.93
N SER A 888 1.45 1.21 68.52
CA SER A 888 2.20 1.96 69.53
C SER A 888 2.46 1.12 70.79
N ALA A 889 1.46 0.37 71.26
CA ALA A 889 1.62 -0.53 72.42
C ALA A 889 2.63 -1.68 72.18
N GLN A 890 2.83 -2.09 70.93
CA GLN A 890 3.83 -3.09 70.52
C GLN A 890 5.18 -2.49 70.09
N GLY A 891 5.32 -1.15 70.12
CA GLY A 891 6.54 -0.46 69.70
C GLY A 891 6.84 -0.56 68.20
N PHE A 892 5.82 -0.74 67.36
CA PHE A 892 5.98 -0.84 65.91
C PHE A 892 6.15 0.53 65.26
N GLU A 893 7.01 0.60 64.25
CA GLU A 893 7.08 1.77 63.37
C GLU A 893 5.97 1.72 62.31
N VAL A 894 5.34 2.86 62.02
CA VAL A 894 4.25 2.96 61.05
C VAL A 894 4.58 4.04 60.03
N ILE A 895 4.45 3.72 58.75
CA ILE A 895 4.59 4.66 57.63
C ILE A 895 3.26 4.67 56.86
N GLN A 896 2.53 5.79 56.92
CA GLN A 896 1.24 5.95 56.27
C GLN A 896 1.38 6.68 54.92
N GLY A 897 0.31 6.74 54.13
CA GLY A 897 0.36 7.28 52.76
C GLY A 897 0.82 8.75 52.67
N GLU A 898 0.58 9.55 53.71
CA GLU A 898 1.08 10.94 53.78
C GLU A 898 2.59 10.98 54.04
N ASP A 899 3.09 10.18 54.99
CA ASP A 899 4.53 10.04 55.27
C ASP A 899 5.29 9.49 54.06
N LEU A 900 4.72 8.48 53.40
CA LEU A 900 5.28 7.85 52.21
C LEU A 900 5.43 8.84 51.04
N SER A 901 4.53 9.83 50.96
CA SER A 901 4.58 10.91 49.96
C SER A 901 5.60 12.01 50.29
N ALA A 902 6.02 12.10 51.56
CA ALA A 902 7.09 13.00 52.00
C ALA A 902 8.48 12.35 51.90
N LEU A 903 8.55 11.02 52.03
CA LEU A 903 9.78 10.21 51.96
C LEU A 903 10.18 9.79 50.53
N SER A 904 9.36 10.11 49.52
CA SER A 904 9.58 9.83 48.10
C SER A 904 9.91 11.07 47.27
N ARG A 905 10.26 12.17 47.95
CA ARG A 905 10.87 13.39 47.40
C ARG A 905 12.30 13.51 47.88
#